data_AF-A0A9W6XC29-F1
#
_entry.id   AF-A0A9W6XC29-F1
#
_cell.length_a   1.000
_cell.length_b   1.000
_cell.length_c   1.000
_cell.angle_alpha   90.00
_cell.angle_beta   90.00
_cell.angle_gamma   90.00
#
_symmetry.space_group_name_H-M   'P 1'
#
loop_
_entity.id
_entity.type
_entity.pdbx_description
1 polymer ?
#
loop_
_entity_poly.entity_id
_entity_poly.type
_entity_poly.pdbx_seq_one_letter_code
_entity_poly.pdbx_strand_id
1 'polypeptide(L)'
;MRTVVHRMRSEAKQMEEVNDALQQRVKALMKENAYTLEQLQAARKLEREQKVIIAGMRSKLQLTQATQDEIDQLASEYKDVKQQLIRSNHDRDIFSASNNHLKEELAEVTKALHVVKVEKAQIESDFGTNCALKNTEETKKAKQLTVDLAARDEQLKDKVVLCTEQQQSLASLKEELVSTLQRFEQTKRHLEDQLIEEERAREEMQEQNLEFRRVNKKLVRDLANMQNSSMDMDIPSMLDDGEISDRQENGSSKKERSQRPQAVNQAATMRNNMRKKLDDLQYQLEWASMRENDLAAVLLRSASSTTNKVPGLKRVLSRMPSKTVITRLPIPEDDVARPAGSASDNSTIEEGMQDANEKEAGQSSKKFLRSSQDEREHLDTSLKEEDESQDTLEINEKNFEAYHKEVARMLTEVKEGKDKIAKQQKRKNHVLTNRLEESKLSIEALTGSVNALKMRLNQDSAGAAEMMEAMMRQIDDGKRDQQYEIERSVILMTFLRQVSQSVHEISDNKALILDLELDVVPPDDPNEASRDSEGGMQMMELQRKKREVRRKVLMEKAMKKFSIMCHNRAELIGVEMQKMRVSFERMREDLDQAENKIDSDQLHIRTLEAEIAKLRLAVEMEKNALGKFERTLVQSQTMRTNSTSANNGILLLMCCLETNNR
;
A
#
# COMPACT_ATOMS: atom_id res chain seq x y z
N MET A 1 -160.12 -70.66 71.54
CA MET A 1 -159.55 -69.29 71.69
C MET A 1 -158.24 -69.24 72.46
N ARG A 2 -158.09 -69.78 73.69
CA ARG A 2 -156.83 -69.67 74.49
C ARG A 2 -155.58 -70.25 73.81
N THR A 3 -155.69 -71.40 73.16
CA THR A 3 -154.57 -72.06 72.47
C THR A 3 -154.04 -71.27 71.28
N VAL A 4 -154.94 -70.62 70.52
CA VAL A 4 -154.59 -69.76 69.38
C VAL A 4 -153.88 -68.50 69.87
N VAL A 5 -154.37 -67.88 70.96
CA VAL A 5 -153.72 -66.71 71.57
C VAL A 5 -152.33 -67.05 72.14
N HIS A 6 -152.16 -68.20 72.78
CA HIS A 6 -150.84 -68.64 73.23
C HIS A 6 -149.88 -68.90 72.06
N ARG A 7 -150.34 -69.54 70.98
CA ARG A 7 -149.54 -69.73 69.76
C ARG A 7 -149.15 -68.40 69.12
N MET A 8 -150.09 -67.47 68.96
CA MET A 8 -149.79 -66.14 68.41
C MET A 8 -148.83 -65.34 69.29
N ARG A 9 -148.91 -65.47 70.63
CA ARG A 9 -147.94 -64.86 71.55
C ARG A 9 -146.56 -65.50 71.46
N SER A 10 -146.47 -66.83 71.30
CA SER A 10 -145.17 -67.51 71.11
C SER A 10 -144.55 -67.20 69.75
N GLU A 11 -145.36 -67.11 68.69
CA GLU A 11 -144.91 -66.72 67.35
C GLU A 11 -144.45 -65.25 67.34
N ALA A 12 -145.19 -64.34 68.00
CA ALA A 12 -144.77 -62.96 68.17
C ALA A 12 -143.44 -62.84 68.94
N LYS A 13 -143.26 -63.64 70.01
CA LYS A 13 -142.01 -63.69 70.78
C LYS A 13 -140.84 -64.27 69.96
N GLN A 14 -141.07 -65.32 69.17
CA GLN A 14 -140.07 -65.86 68.26
C GLN A 14 -139.68 -64.86 67.17
N MET A 15 -140.65 -64.12 66.63
CA MET A 15 -140.39 -63.04 65.67
C MET A 15 -139.59 -61.90 66.31
N GLU A 16 -139.85 -61.57 67.57
CA GLU A 16 -139.08 -60.59 68.34
C GLU A 16 -137.63 -61.07 68.57
N GLU A 17 -137.42 -62.32 68.98
CA GLU A 17 -136.09 -62.93 69.14
C GLU A 17 -135.29 -62.99 67.82
N VAL A 18 -135.95 -63.31 66.70
CA VAL A 18 -135.34 -63.29 65.37
C VAL A 18 -135.01 -61.87 64.95
N ASN A 19 -135.89 -60.90 65.21
CA ASN A 19 -135.63 -59.48 64.94
C ASN A 19 -134.43 -58.98 65.77
N ASP A 20 -134.35 -59.35 67.05
CA ASP A 20 -133.22 -59.01 67.91
C ASP A 20 -131.91 -59.66 67.43
N ALA A 21 -131.93 -60.93 67.02
CA ALA A 21 -130.79 -61.62 66.45
C ALA A 21 -130.34 -61.00 65.11
N LEU A 22 -131.29 -60.61 64.26
CA LEU A 22 -131.02 -59.89 63.02
C LEU A 22 -130.42 -58.51 63.32
N GLN A 23 -130.96 -57.76 64.27
CA GLN A 23 -130.41 -56.47 64.68
C GLN A 23 -129.01 -56.60 65.28
N GLN A 24 -128.74 -57.63 66.08
CA GLN A 24 -127.40 -57.92 66.61
C GLN A 24 -126.42 -58.26 65.49
N ARG A 25 -126.85 -59.07 64.51
CA ARG A 25 -126.03 -59.41 63.34
C ARG A 25 -125.74 -58.19 62.46
N VAL A 26 -126.73 -57.33 62.22
CA VAL A 26 -126.54 -56.07 61.51
C VAL A 26 -125.56 -55.18 62.27
N LYS A 27 -125.70 -55.03 63.60
CA LYS A 27 -124.75 -54.28 64.43
C LYS A 27 -123.33 -54.87 64.38
N ALA A 28 -123.19 -56.19 64.39
CA ALA A 28 -121.89 -56.87 64.27
C ALA A 28 -121.24 -56.62 62.90
N LEU A 29 -122.01 -56.79 61.81
CA LEU A 29 -121.55 -56.51 60.45
C LEU A 29 -121.18 -55.04 60.25
N MET A 30 -121.92 -54.10 60.85
CA MET A 30 -121.57 -52.69 60.81
C MET A 30 -120.24 -52.42 61.51
N LYS A 31 -119.96 -53.07 62.65
CA LYS A 31 -118.67 -52.95 63.35
C LYS A 31 -117.52 -53.57 62.55
N GLU A 32 -117.73 -54.73 61.94
CA GLU A 32 -116.74 -55.40 61.11
C GLU A 32 -116.43 -54.60 59.83
N ASN A 33 -117.46 -54.07 59.16
CA ASN A 33 -117.30 -53.17 58.02
C ASN A 33 -116.59 -51.86 58.40
N ALA A 34 -116.89 -51.31 59.57
CA ALA A 34 -116.19 -50.12 60.07
C ALA A 34 -114.70 -50.41 60.36
N TYR A 35 -114.40 -51.55 60.98
CA TYR A 35 -113.04 -51.98 61.28
C TYR A 35 -112.22 -52.27 60.01
N THR A 36 -112.79 -52.98 59.04
CA THR A 36 -112.13 -53.24 57.75
C THR A 36 -111.92 -51.95 56.95
N LEU A 37 -112.86 -51.00 57.00
CA LEU A 37 -112.68 -49.68 56.41
C LEU A 37 -111.54 -48.90 57.09
N GLU A 38 -111.44 -48.94 58.42
CA GLU A 38 -110.36 -48.31 59.18
C GLU A 38 -108.99 -48.93 58.83
N GLN A 39 -108.90 -50.26 58.80
CA GLN A 39 -107.68 -50.96 58.36
C GLN A 39 -107.27 -50.57 56.94
N LEU A 40 -108.22 -50.47 56.01
CA LEU A 40 -107.97 -50.09 54.63
C LEU A 40 -107.55 -48.62 54.51
N GLN A 41 -108.12 -47.73 55.31
CA GLN A 41 -107.69 -46.34 55.41
C GLN A 41 -106.26 -46.21 55.97
N ALA A 42 -105.92 -47.00 57.00
CA ALA A 42 -104.57 -47.05 57.57
C ALA A 42 -103.54 -47.60 56.57
N ALA A 43 -103.85 -48.69 55.86
CA ALA A 43 -103.00 -49.26 54.82
C ALA A 43 -102.76 -48.27 53.67
N ARG A 44 -103.81 -47.59 53.19
CA ARG A 44 -103.67 -46.53 52.17
C ARG A 44 -102.85 -45.34 52.66
N LYS A 45 -102.92 -45.00 53.96
CA LYS A 45 -102.07 -43.96 54.55
C LYS A 45 -100.60 -44.35 54.50
N LEU A 46 -100.26 -45.56 54.94
CA LEU A 46 -98.90 -46.11 54.86
C LEU A 46 -98.40 -46.19 53.41
N GLU A 47 -99.24 -46.61 52.46
CA GLU A 47 -98.88 -46.65 51.04
C GLU A 47 -98.53 -45.26 50.50
N ARG A 48 -99.28 -44.22 50.88
CA ARG A 48 -98.97 -42.83 50.49
C ARG A 48 -97.65 -42.37 51.11
N GLU A 49 -97.42 -42.65 52.39
CA GLU A 49 -96.15 -42.33 53.07
C GLU A 49 -94.96 -43.03 52.42
N GLN A 50 -95.09 -44.32 52.07
CA GLN A 50 -94.07 -45.08 51.33
C GLN A 50 -93.79 -44.46 49.95
N LYS A 51 -94.82 -44.05 49.21
CA LYS A 51 -94.64 -43.38 47.92
C LYS A 51 -93.86 -42.08 48.05
N VAL A 52 -94.13 -41.28 49.08
CA VAL A 52 -93.38 -40.05 49.37
C VAL A 52 -91.92 -40.36 49.71
N ILE A 53 -91.66 -41.38 50.54
CA ILE A 53 -90.30 -41.82 50.89
C ILE A 53 -89.54 -42.30 49.64
N ILE A 54 -90.15 -43.13 48.80
CA ILE A 54 -89.54 -43.64 47.56
C ILE A 54 -89.24 -42.49 46.60
N ALA A 55 -90.16 -41.54 46.42
CA ALA A 55 -89.92 -40.35 45.61
C ALA A 55 -88.74 -39.52 46.15
N GLY A 56 -88.68 -39.34 47.47
CA GLY A 56 -87.56 -38.68 48.14
C GLY A 56 -86.23 -39.41 47.95
N MET A 57 -86.21 -40.74 48.05
CA MET A 57 -85.01 -41.55 47.81
C MET A 57 -84.55 -41.48 46.36
N ARG A 58 -85.48 -41.51 45.39
CA ARG A 58 -85.16 -41.36 43.96
C ARG A 58 -84.54 -39.99 43.66
N SER A 59 -85.12 -38.92 44.21
CA SER A 59 -84.56 -37.57 44.06
C SER A 59 -83.15 -37.46 44.68
N LYS A 60 -82.93 -38.03 45.88
CA LYS A 60 -81.60 -38.09 46.49
C LYS A 60 -80.60 -38.88 45.65
N LEU A 61 -81.00 -40.03 45.11
CA LEU A 61 -80.14 -40.85 44.26
C LEU A 61 -79.76 -40.11 42.97
N GLN A 62 -80.72 -39.42 42.35
CA GLN A 62 -80.46 -38.61 41.16
C GLN A 62 -79.49 -37.45 41.45
N LEU A 63 -79.63 -36.79 42.61
CA LEU A 63 -78.69 -35.77 43.04
C LEU A 63 -77.29 -36.35 43.26
N THR A 64 -77.17 -37.48 43.97
CA THR A 64 -75.88 -38.15 44.18
C THR A 64 -75.22 -38.56 42.87
N GLN A 65 -76.00 -39.06 41.90
CA GLN A 65 -75.48 -39.41 40.58
C GLN A 65 -74.95 -38.17 39.84
N ALA A 66 -75.71 -37.08 39.83
CA ALA A 66 -75.26 -35.83 39.22
C ALA A 66 -73.98 -35.30 39.87
N THR A 67 -73.89 -35.33 41.20
CA THR A 67 -72.66 -34.94 41.91
C THR A 67 -71.49 -35.88 41.61
N GLN A 68 -71.73 -37.18 41.42
CA GLN A 68 -70.68 -38.12 41.03
C GLN A 68 -70.17 -37.83 39.61
N ASP A 69 -71.06 -37.54 38.67
CA ASP A 69 -70.69 -37.19 37.30
C ASP A 69 -69.86 -35.87 37.27
N GLU A 70 -70.22 -34.89 38.11
CA GLU A 70 -69.43 -33.65 38.31
C GLU A 70 -68.04 -33.93 38.91
N ILE A 71 -67.94 -34.84 39.89
CA ILE A 71 -66.65 -35.24 40.47
C ILE A 71 -65.76 -35.91 39.42
N ASP A 72 -66.33 -36.80 38.60
CA ASP A 72 -65.58 -37.49 37.55
C ASP A 72 -65.13 -36.51 36.45
N GLN A 73 -65.96 -35.52 36.11
CA GLN A 73 -65.58 -34.43 35.21
C GLN A 73 -64.41 -33.61 35.82
N LEU A 74 -64.53 -33.15 37.06
CA LEU A 74 -63.46 -32.39 37.73
C LEU A 74 -62.17 -33.20 37.86
N ALA A 75 -62.26 -34.51 38.08
CA ALA A 75 -61.09 -35.39 38.13
C ALA A 75 -60.40 -35.50 36.76
N SER A 76 -61.14 -35.46 35.66
CA SER A 76 -60.59 -35.42 34.30
C SER A 76 -59.91 -34.08 34.01
N GLU A 77 -60.56 -32.96 34.33
CA GLU A 77 -60.01 -31.61 34.17
C GLU A 77 -58.72 -31.42 34.99
N TYR A 78 -58.68 -31.96 36.21
CA TYR A 78 -57.48 -31.95 37.04
C TYR A 78 -56.30 -32.70 36.40
N LYS A 79 -56.55 -33.85 35.75
CA LYS A 79 -55.50 -34.59 35.03
C LYS A 79 -54.98 -33.79 33.85
N ASP A 80 -55.87 -33.14 33.10
CA ASP A 80 -55.49 -32.32 31.95
C ASP A 80 -54.68 -31.09 32.37
N VAL A 81 -55.12 -30.38 33.41
CA VAL A 81 -54.37 -29.24 33.98
C VAL A 81 -53.01 -29.69 34.49
N LYS A 82 -52.92 -30.84 35.16
CA LYS A 82 -51.64 -31.41 35.60
C LYS A 82 -50.72 -31.70 34.41
N GLN A 83 -51.25 -32.26 33.32
CA GLN A 83 -50.46 -32.53 32.11
C GLN A 83 -50.00 -31.23 31.43
N GLN A 84 -50.85 -30.21 31.37
CA GLN A 84 -50.51 -28.88 30.87
C GLN A 84 -49.40 -28.23 31.72
N LEU A 85 -49.46 -28.35 33.05
CA LEU A 85 -48.41 -27.85 33.94
C LEU A 85 -47.07 -28.56 33.71
N ILE A 86 -47.07 -29.87 33.48
CA ILE A 86 -45.85 -30.62 33.15
C ILE A 86 -45.25 -30.13 31.84
N ARG A 87 -46.06 -29.94 30.79
CA ARG A 87 -45.60 -29.39 29.51
C ARG A 87 -45.04 -27.97 29.67
N SER A 88 -45.77 -27.11 30.39
CA SER A 88 -45.35 -25.73 30.65
C SER A 88 -44.03 -25.66 31.44
N ASN A 89 -43.81 -26.54 32.42
CA ASN A 89 -42.54 -26.62 33.13
C ASN A 89 -41.40 -27.07 32.20
N HIS A 90 -41.64 -28.05 31.32
CA HIS A 90 -40.65 -28.48 30.34
C HIS A 90 -40.28 -27.35 29.38
N ASP A 91 -41.26 -26.62 28.87
CA ASP A 91 -41.03 -25.45 28.01
C ASP A 91 -40.23 -24.37 28.75
N ARG A 92 -40.55 -24.12 30.03
CA ARG A 92 -39.79 -23.18 30.88
C ARG A 92 -38.34 -23.61 31.03
N ASP A 93 -38.06 -24.90 31.18
CA ASP A 93 -36.70 -25.42 31.30
C ASP A 93 -35.92 -25.27 29.98
N ILE A 94 -36.57 -25.50 28.84
CA ILE A 94 -36.01 -25.22 27.50
C ILE A 94 -35.69 -23.74 27.35
N PHE A 95 -36.63 -22.84 27.69
CA PHE A 95 -36.41 -21.40 27.63
C PHE A 95 -35.30 -20.95 28.58
N SER A 96 -35.19 -21.55 29.76
CA SER A 96 -34.11 -21.29 30.72
C SER A 96 -32.75 -21.67 30.15
N ALA A 97 -32.63 -22.86 29.55
CA ALA A 97 -31.41 -23.30 28.89
C ALA A 97 -31.02 -22.41 27.71
N SER A 98 -31.99 -22.05 26.85
CA SER A 98 -31.78 -21.13 25.73
C SER A 98 -31.36 -19.74 26.20
N ASN A 99 -31.96 -19.21 27.26
CA ASN A 99 -31.58 -17.91 27.84
C ASN A 99 -30.16 -17.94 28.43
N ASN A 100 -29.74 -19.05 29.04
CA ASN A 100 -28.37 -19.19 29.52
C ASN A 100 -27.37 -19.20 28.36
N HIS A 101 -27.67 -19.91 27.27
CA HIS A 101 -26.85 -19.89 26.07
C HIS A 101 -26.74 -18.49 25.45
N LEU A 102 -27.85 -17.76 25.34
CA LEU A 102 -27.84 -16.37 24.87
C LEU A 102 -27.02 -15.43 25.76
N LYS A 103 -27.03 -15.65 27.08
CA LYS A 103 -26.16 -14.89 28.01
C LYS A 103 -24.68 -15.18 27.77
N GLU A 104 -24.33 -16.41 27.44
CA GLU A 104 -22.96 -16.79 27.09
C GLU A 104 -22.53 -16.11 25.78
N GLU A 105 -23.35 -16.17 24.72
CA GLU A 105 -23.08 -15.46 23.46
C GLU A 105 -22.94 -13.95 23.67
N LEU A 106 -23.81 -13.34 24.49
CA LEU A 106 -23.73 -11.92 24.82
C LEU A 106 -22.41 -11.57 25.54
N ALA A 107 -21.95 -12.44 26.45
CA ALA A 107 -20.69 -12.25 27.15
C ALA A 107 -19.49 -12.33 26.18
N GLU A 108 -19.53 -13.27 25.23
CA GLU A 108 -18.51 -13.41 24.19
C GLU A 108 -18.45 -12.19 23.25
N VAL A 109 -19.61 -11.75 22.76
CA VAL A 109 -19.73 -10.53 21.93
C VAL A 109 -19.22 -9.29 22.69
N THR A 110 -19.55 -9.18 23.98
CA THR A 110 -19.08 -8.07 24.82
C THR A 110 -17.55 -8.07 24.96
N LYS A 111 -16.95 -9.25 25.12
CA LYS A 111 -15.50 -9.42 25.18
C LYS A 111 -14.84 -9.05 23.84
N ALA A 112 -15.38 -9.52 22.72
CA ALA A 112 -14.90 -9.18 21.39
C ALA A 112 -14.97 -7.65 21.13
N LEU A 113 -16.09 -7.02 21.51
CA LEU A 113 -16.24 -5.57 21.40
C LEU A 113 -15.19 -4.81 22.23
N HIS A 114 -14.86 -5.29 23.43
CA HIS A 114 -13.81 -4.67 24.25
C HIS A 114 -12.44 -4.76 23.57
N VAL A 115 -12.08 -5.92 23.00
CA VAL A 115 -10.83 -6.10 22.25
C VAL A 115 -10.76 -5.11 21.08
N VAL A 116 -11.82 -5.04 20.26
CA VAL A 116 -11.88 -4.10 19.12
C VAL A 116 -11.76 -2.64 19.56
N LYS A 117 -12.33 -2.26 20.70
CA LYS A 117 -12.17 -0.89 21.25
C LYS A 117 -10.72 -0.59 21.65
N VAL A 118 -10.03 -1.54 22.26
CA VAL A 118 -8.62 -1.41 22.62
C VAL A 118 -7.75 -1.30 21.36
N GLU A 119 -7.97 -2.18 20.38
CA GLU A 119 -7.28 -2.14 19.09
C GLU A 119 -7.50 -0.82 18.36
N LYS A 120 -8.73 -0.31 18.35
CA LYS A 120 -9.05 1.00 17.76
C LYS A 120 -8.26 2.13 18.43
N ALA A 121 -8.23 2.18 19.77
CA ALA A 121 -7.50 3.21 20.50
C ALA A 121 -5.98 3.11 20.25
N GLN A 122 -5.46 1.90 20.11
CA GLN A 122 -4.07 1.65 19.75
C GLN A 122 -3.76 2.19 18.34
N ILE A 123 -4.59 1.86 17.35
CA ILE A 123 -4.44 2.34 15.98
C ILE A 123 -4.49 3.87 15.92
N GLU A 124 -5.42 4.52 16.63
CA GLU A 124 -5.52 5.99 16.66
C GLU A 124 -4.26 6.65 17.26
N SER A 125 -3.69 6.08 18.32
CA SER A 125 -2.42 6.51 18.93
C SER A 125 -1.25 6.35 17.94
N ASP A 126 -1.18 5.21 17.27
CA ASP A 126 -0.11 4.88 16.34
C ASP A 126 -0.17 5.75 15.07
N PHE A 127 -1.38 6.07 14.61
CA PHE A 127 -1.58 6.94 13.44
C PHE A 127 -1.12 8.38 13.69
N GLY A 128 -1.39 8.92 14.89
CA GLY A 128 -0.95 10.27 15.28
C GLY A 128 0.58 10.40 15.31
N THR A 129 1.27 9.35 15.76
CA THR A 129 2.72 9.34 15.89
C THR A 129 3.43 9.10 14.55
N ASN A 130 2.89 8.19 13.72
CA ASN A 130 3.47 7.83 12.43
C ASN A 130 3.27 8.91 11.35
N CYS A 131 2.11 9.58 11.29
CA CYS A 131 1.90 10.67 10.34
C CYS A 131 2.86 11.85 10.60
N ALA A 132 3.15 12.15 11.86
CA ALA A 132 4.09 13.21 12.22
C ALA A 132 5.52 12.89 11.75
N LEU A 133 5.98 11.65 11.96
CA LEU A 133 7.33 11.23 11.55
C LEU A 133 7.49 11.18 10.03
N LYS A 134 6.51 10.62 9.30
CA LYS A 134 6.55 10.54 7.83
C LYS A 134 6.66 11.92 7.18
N ASN A 135 5.87 12.90 7.65
CA ASN A 135 5.94 14.27 7.15
C ASN A 135 7.31 14.93 7.41
N THR A 136 7.98 14.60 8.52
CA THR A 136 9.34 15.12 8.79
C THR A 136 10.43 14.48 7.94
N GLU A 137 10.25 13.23 7.48
CA GLU A 137 11.17 12.59 6.55
C GLU A 137 11.00 13.06 5.11
N GLU A 138 9.75 13.19 4.66
CA GLU A 138 9.48 13.68 3.31
C GLU A 138 10.00 15.10 3.12
N THR A 139 9.91 15.95 4.14
CA THR A 139 10.52 17.29 4.13
C THR A 139 12.05 17.25 4.09
N LYS A 140 12.71 16.26 4.71
CA LYS A 140 14.17 16.07 4.58
C LYS A 140 14.56 15.60 3.18
N LYS A 141 13.83 14.64 2.61
CA LYS A 141 14.06 14.14 1.24
C LYS A 141 13.84 15.24 0.20
N ALA A 142 12.81 16.06 0.35
CA ALA A 142 12.55 17.21 -0.52
C ALA A 142 13.69 18.25 -0.45
N LYS A 143 14.22 18.53 0.75
CA LYS A 143 15.39 19.40 0.91
C LYS A 143 16.63 18.84 0.22
N GLN A 144 16.88 17.54 0.31
CA GLN A 144 18.01 16.90 -0.37
C GLN A 144 17.88 17.00 -1.89
N LEU A 145 16.71 16.71 -2.45
CA LEU A 145 16.46 16.84 -3.89
C LEU A 145 16.65 18.27 -4.40
N THR A 146 16.31 19.26 -3.57
CA THR A 146 16.54 20.68 -3.89
C THR A 146 18.04 21.01 -4.00
N VAL A 147 18.85 20.46 -3.08
CA VAL A 147 20.32 20.62 -3.13
C VAL A 147 20.92 19.92 -4.35
N ASP A 148 20.47 18.71 -4.65
CA ASP A 148 20.95 17.94 -5.80
C ASP A 148 20.60 18.63 -7.13
N LEU A 149 19.43 19.26 -7.23
CA LEU A 149 19.02 20.09 -8.37
C LEU A 149 19.94 21.31 -8.53
N ALA A 150 20.21 22.03 -7.44
CA ALA A 150 21.12 23.19 -7.48
C ALA A 150 22.54 22.79 -7.95
N ALA A 151 23.04 21.64 -7.52
CA ALA A 151 24.35 21.12 -7.97
C ALA A 151 24.34 20.75 -9.47
N ARG A 152 23.23 20.20 -9.98
CA ARG A 152 23.06 19.89 -11.41
C ARG A 152 22.97 21.15 -12.26
N ASP A 153 22.28 22.18 -11.78
CA ASP A 153 22.20 23.47 -12.47
C ASP A 153 23.59 24.13 -12.60
N GLU A 154 24.40 24.09 -11.55
CA GLU A 154 25.77 24.64 -11.60
C GLU A 154 26.63 23.89 -12.62
N GLN A 155 26.55 22.56 -12.64
CA GLN A 155 27.24 21.75 -13.64
C GLN A 155 26.77 22.02 -15.07
N LEU A 156 25.50 22.42 -15.24
CA LEU A 156 24.93 22.78 -16.54
C LEU A 156 25.44 24.15 -16.99
N LYS A 157 25.56 25.13 -16.09
CA LYS A 157 26.20 26.42 -16.37
C LYS A 157 27.66 26.25 -16.81
N ASP A 158 28.44 25.42 -16.12
CA ASP A 158 29.83 25.15 -16.50
C ASP A 158 29.93 24.58 -17.92
N LYS A 159 29.04 23.65 -18.28
CA LYS A 159 28.98 23.10 -19.65
C LYS A 159 28.57 24.12 -20.70
N VAL A 160 27.68 25.04 -20.36
CA VAL A 160 27.29 26.14 -21.24
C VAL A 160 28.48 27.07 -21.47
N VAL A 161 29.22 27.43 -20.43
CA VAL A 161 30.44 28.25 -20.55
C VAL A 161 31.46 27.56 -21.46
N LEU A 162 31.73 26.26 -21.24
CA LEU A 162 32.63 25.48 -22.09
C LEU A 162 32.18 25.47 -23.57
N CYS A 163 30.88 25.30 -23.83
CA CYS A 163 30.34 25.37 -25.19
C CYS A 163 30.55 26.76 -25.81
N THR A 164 30.38 27.84 -25.04
CA THR A 164 30.62 29.20 -25.53
C THR A 164 32.10 29.45 -25.85
N GLU A 165 33.02 28.95 -25.01
CA GLU A 165 34.46 29.03 -25.25
C GLU A 165 34.85 28.26 -26.52
N GLN A 166 34.33 27.03 -26.69
CA GLN A 166 34.55 26.23 -27.90
C GLN A 166 34.00 26.92 -29.16
N GLN A 167 32.81 27.53 -29.07
CA GLN A 167 32.22 28.30 -30.16
C GLN A 167 33.11 29.50 -30.54
N GLN A 168 33.66 30.20 -29.54
CA GLN A 168 34.54 31.35 -29.75
C GLN A 168 35.89 30.94 -30.35
N SER A 169 36.52 29.85 -29.86
CA SER A 169 37.73 29.29 -30.46
C SER A 169 37.50 28.86 -31.91
N LEU A 170 36.35 28.24 -32.21
CA LEU A 170 36.00 27.83 -33.57
C LEU A 170 35.77 29.04 -34.50
N ALA A 171 35.21 30.13 -33.98
CA ALA A 171 35.09 31.38 -34.73
C ALA A 171 36.46 31.99 -35.05
N SER A 172 37.36 32.07 -34.06
CA SER A 172 38.74 32.54 -34.25
C SER A 172 39.49 31.71 -35.30
N LEU A 173 39.35 30.39 -35.26
CA LEU A 173 40.02 29.49 -36.19
C LEU A 173 39.50 29.66 -37.64
N LYS A 174 38.21 29.96 -37.80
CA LYS A 174 37.62 30.30 -39.11
C LYS A 174 38.17 31.62 -39.64
N GLU A 175 38.32 32.64 -38.80
CA GLU A 175 38.91 33.92 -39.20
C GLU A 175 40.39 33.78 -39.61
N GLU A 176 41.18 33.01 -38.85
CA GLU A 176 42.56 32.69 -39.20
C GLU A 176 42.67 31.93 -40.52
N LEU A 177 41.78 30.97 -40.77
CA LEU A 177 41.72 30.23 -42.04
C LEU A 177 41.43 31.17 -43.21
N VAL A 178 40.44 32.06 -43.09
CA VAL A 178 40.11 33.05 -44.13
C VAL A 178 41.28 33.99 -44.41
N SER A 179 41.91 34.53 -43.36
CA SER A 179 43.10 35.39 -43.48
C SER A 179 44.27 34.67 -44.16
N THR A 180 44.47 33.38 -43.85
CA THR A 180 45.53 32.58 -44.45
C THR A 180 45.25 32.25 -45.91
N LEU A 181 44.00 31.92 -46.27
CA LEU A 181 43.58 31.74 -47.65
C LEU A 181 43.76 33.03 -48.47
N GLN A 182 43.38 34.19 -47.92
CA GLN A 182 43.57 35.47 -48.59
C GLN A 182 45.06 35.78 -48.85
N ARG A 183 45.95 35.48 -47.88
CA ARG A 183 47.41 35.59 -48.06
C ARG A 183 47.95 34.64 -49.14
N PHE A 184 47.42 33.43 -49.22
CA PHE A 184 47.78 32.50 -50.30
C PHE A 184 47.34 33.02 -51.67
N GLU A 185 46.12 33.55 -51.79
CA GLU A 185 45.65 34.14 -53.06
C GLU A 185 46.47 35.37 -53.48
N GLN A 186 46.89 36.20 -52.53
CA GLN A 186 47.78 37.33 -52.81
C GLN A 186 49.16 36.85 -53.27
N THR A 187 49.76 35.90 -52.56
CA THR A 187 51.05 35.29 -52.95
C THR A 187 50.96 34.65 -54.33
N LYS A 188 49.85 33.95 -54.63
CA LYS A 188 49.61 33.34 -55.94
C LYS A 188 49.59 34.40 -57.04
N ARG A 189 48.80 35.47 -56.89
CA ARG A 189 48.76 36.59 -57.86
C ARG A 189 50.14 37.21 -58.07
N HIS A 190 50.89 37.42 -56.98
CA HIS A 190 52.25 37.96 -57.08
C HIS A 190 53.20 37.05 -57.87
N LEU A 191 53.11 35.72 -57.69
CA LEU A 191 53.90 34.75 -58.45
C LEU A 191 53.47 34.67 -59.92
N GLU A 192 52.17 34.79 -60.21
CA GLU A 192 51.65 34.89 -61.59
C GLU A 192 52.18 36.15 -62.28
N ASP A 193 52.17 37.29 -61.59
CA ASP A 193 52.74 38.56 -62.10
C ASP A 193 54.25 38.44 -62.35
N GLN A 194 55.01 37.83 -61.43
CA GLN A 194 56.44 37.56 -61.61
C GLN A 194 56.71 36.67 -62.83
N LEU A 195 55.90 35.64 -63.05
CA LEU A 195 56.03 34.74 -64.19
C LEU A 195 55.80 35.49 -65.51
N ILE A 196 54.77 36.34 -65.57
CA ILE A 196 54.48 37.17 -66.75
C ILE A 196 55.66 38.12 -67.04
N GLU A 197 56.26 38.71 -66.01
CA GLU A 197 57.41 39.60 -66.19
C GLU A 197 58.66 38.83 -66.67
N GLU A 198 58.91 37.62 -66.15
CA GLU A 198 59.98 36.76 -66.65
C GLU A 198 59.74 36.32 -68.11
N GLU A 199 58.50 36.00 -68.49
CA GLU A 199 58.14 35.67 -69.87
C GLU A 199 58.34 36.86 -70.80
N ARG A 200 57.90 38.06 -70.40
CA ARG A 200 58.15 39.30 -71.15
C ARG A 200 59.64 39.59 -71.31
N ALA A 201 60.43 39.45 -70.24
CA ALA A 201 61.88 39.63 -70.29
C ALA A 201 62.56 38.60 -71.21
N ARG A 202 62.07 37.34 -71.26
CA ARG A 202 62.54 36.35 -72.24
C ARG A 202 62.17 36.71 -73.67
N GLU A 203 60.96 37.18 -73.92
CA GLU A 203 60.51 37.63 -75.24
C GLU A 203 61.34 38.81 -75.74
N GLU A 204 61.58 39.83 -74.90
CA GLU A 204 62.42 40.98 -75.23
C GLU A 204 63.87 40.55 -75.54
N MET A 205 64.44 39.64 -74.75
CA MET A 205 65.76 39.08 -75.02
C MET A 205 65.80 38.32 -76.36
N GLN A 206 64.75 37.56 -76.69
CA GLN A 206 64.65 36.87 -77.97
C GLN A 206 64.50 37.84 -79.15
N GLU A 207 63.73 38.92 -78.98
CA GLU A 207 63.57 39.99 -79.96
C GLU A 207 64.90 40.72 -80.20
N GLN A 208 65.61 41.11 -79.15
CA GLN A 208 66.97 41.65 -79.24
C GLN A 208 67.91 40.67 -79.97
N ASN A 209 67.85 39.37 -79.65
CA ASN A 209 68.67 38.36 -80.32
C ASN A 209 68.34 38.25 -81.83
N LEU A 210 67.07 38.32 -82.20
CA LEU A 210 66.62 38.37 -83.59
C LEU A 210 67.09 39.66 -84.29
N GLU A 211 67.03 40.80 -83.63
CA GLU A 211 67.53 42.07 -84.13
C GLU A 211 69.05 42.04 -84.32
N PHE A 212 69.81 41.54 -83.34
CA PHE A 212 71.24 41.30 -83.47
C PHE A 212 71.56 40.37 -84.65
N ARG A 213 70.77 39.31 -84.88
CA ARG A 213 70.94 38.46 -86.07
C ARG A 213 70.64 39.20 -87.38
N ARG A 214 69.63 40.09 -87.42
CA ARG A 214 69.35 40.92 -88.60
C ARG A 214 70.48 41.91 -88.88
N VAL A 215 70.95 42.61 -87.85
CA VAL A 215 72.08 43.54 -87.92
C VAL A 215 73.35 42.81 -88.35
N ASN A 216 73.65 41.65 -87.78
CA ASN A 216 74.78 40.81 -88.22
C ASN A 216 74.64 40.37 -89.68
N LYS A 217 73.45 39.94 -90.12
CA LYS A 217 73.21 39.62 -91.53
C LYS A 217 73.34 40.83 -92.46
N LYS A 218 73.05 42.04 -91.98
CA LYS A 218 73.26 43.28 -92.73
C LYS A 218 74.75 43.61 -92.81
N LEU A 219 75.47 43.59 -91.69
CA LEU A 219 76.92 43.77 -91.63
C LEU A 219 77.68 42.77 -92.51
N VAL A 220 77.30 41.49 -92.50
CA VAL A 220 77.90 40.47 -93.37
C VAL A 220 77.64 40.78 -94.85
N ARG A 221 76.43 41.26 -95.22
CA ARG A 221 76.14 41.71 -96.59
C ARG A 221 76.93 42.96 -96.96
N ASP A 222 77.05 43.92 -96.06
CA ASP A 222 77.81 45.15 -96.29
C ASP A 222 79.32 44.84 -96.45
N LEU A 223 79.86 43.93 -95.65
CA LEU A 223 81.23 43.41 -95.79
C LEU A 223 81.42 42.65 -97.13
N ALA A 224 80.47 41.81 -97.53
CA ALA A 224 80.52 41.12 -98.83
C ALA A 224 80.38 42.08 -100.01
N ASN A 225 79.59 43.15 -99.90
CA ASN A 225 79.47 44.20 -100.91
C ASN A 225 80.77 45.01 -101.02
N MET A 226 81.42 45.33 -99.89
CA MET A 226 82.74 45.95 -99.87
C MET A 226 83.78 45.06 -100.53
N GLN A 227 83.78 43.76 -100.22
CA GLN A 227 84.69 42.76 -100.80
C GLN A 227 84.45 42.55 -102.31
N ASN A 228 83.21 42.57 -102.78
CA ASN A 228 82.86 42.49 -104.20
C ASN A 228 83.07 43.82 -104.95
N SER A 229 83.14 44.96 -104.25
CA SER A 229 83.55 46.25 -104.84
C SER A 229 85.07 46.47 -104.84
N SER A 230 85.83 45.58 -104.19
CA SER A 230 87.26 45.75 -103.90
C SER A 230 88.21 44.98 -104.84
N MET A 231 87.72 44.38 -105.94
CA MET A 231 88.58 43.76 -106.94
C MET A 231 88.22 44.19 -108.36
N ASP A 232 88.45 45.47 -108.68
CA ASP A 232 89.05 45.83 -109.97
C ASP A 232 89.82 47.17 -109.86
N MET A 233 91.13 47.09 -110.09
CA MET A 233 92.13 48.15 -110.34
C MET A 233 92.77 48.94 -109.17
N ASP A 234 93.84 48.33 -108.62
CA ASP A 234 95.27 48.73 -108.65
C ASP A 234 95.83 50.08 -108.12
N ILE A 235 96.58 49.97 -106.99
CA ILE A 235 98.01 50.37 -106.70
C ILE A 235 98.38 51.90 -106.70
N PRO A 236 99.34 52.48 -105.89
CA PRO A 236 100.48 51.89 -105.13
C PRO A 236 100.85 52.42 -103.69
N SER A 237 101.47 51.52 -102.92
CA SER A 237 102.83 51.59 -102.31
C SER A 237 103.22 52.53 -101.14
N MET A 238 103.92 51.89 -100.18
CA MET A 238 104.99 52.34 -99.24
C MET A 238 104.64 52.64 -97.76
N LEU A 239 105.30 51.85 -96.88
CA LEU A 239 105.81 52.15 -95.52
C LEU A 239 104.74 52.36 -94.41
N ASP A 240 104.87 52.02 -93.12
CA ASP A 240 105.95 51.53 -92.25
C ASP A 240 105.31 51.04 -90.91
N ASP A 241 106.11 50.29 -90.14
CA ASP A 241 106.18 49.99 -88.71
C ASP A 241 105.09 50.35 -87.65
N GLY A 242 105.01 49.52 -86.60
CA GLY A 242 104.38 49.87 -85.31
C GLY A 242 103.96 48.71 -84.40
N GLU A 243 104.86 48.27 -83.52
CA GLU A 243 104.72 47.29 -82.43
C GLU A 243 103.66 47.60 -81.33
N ILE A 244 103.48 46.61 -80.42
CA ILE A 244 103.11 46.60 -78.97
C ILE A 244 101.89 45.67 -78.72
N SER A 245 102.04 44.43 -78.22
CA SER A 245 102.35 43.99 -76.82
C SER A 245 101.19 44.30 -75.86
N ASP A 246 100.68 43.46 -74.94
CA ASP A 246 101.16 42.26 -74.28
C ASP A 246 99.97 41.56 -73.56
N ARG A 247 100.09 40.23 -73.32
CA ARG A 247 99.67 39.43 -72.11
C ARG A 247 98.28 39.61 -71.46
N GLN A 248 97.57 38.58 -70.94
CA GLN A 248 98.05 37.40 -70.21
C GLN A 248 96.94 36.34 -69.98
N GLU A 249 97.32 35.07 -70.16
CA GLU A 249 96.98 33.82 -69.43
C GLU A 249 95.51 33.32 -69.31
N ASN A 250 95.19 32.15 -69.88
CA ASN A 250 95.46 30.75 -69.44
C ASN A 250 94.56 30.29 -68.26
N GLY A 251 93.91 29.12 -68.28
CA GLY A 251 93.86 28.08 -69.31
C GLY A 251 93.19 26.78 -68.83
N SER A 252 93.05 25.85 -69.81
CA SER A 252 93.02 24.38 -69.68
C SER A 252 91.77 23.75 -68.99
N SER A 253 91.27 22.55 -69.32
CA SER A 253 91.65 21.51 -70.29
C SER A 253 90.56 20.41 -70.40
N LYS A 254 90.34 19.96 -71.65
CA LYS A 254 90.13 18.59 -72.21
C LYS A 254 89.33 17.47 -71.49
N LYS A 255 88.43 16.87 -72.31
CA LYS A 255 88.10 15.41 -72.54
C LYS A 255 87.66 14.58 -71.31
N GLU A 256 86.63 13.72 -71.34
CA GLU A 256 86.38 12.57 -72.23
C GLU A 256 84.99 11.89 -71.92
N ARG A 257 84.33 11.32 -72.95
CA ARG A 257 83.53 10.05 -72.97
C ARG A 257 82.52 9.72 -71.83
N SER A 258 81.23 9.55 -72.19
CA SER A 258 80.46 8.28 -72.05
C SER A 258 78.95 8.43 -72.25
N GLN A 259 78.35 7.38 -72.83
CA GLN A 259 76.93 7.02 -72.86
C GLN A 259 76.14 7.57 -71.65
N ARG A 260 75.24 8.54 -71.83
CA ARG A 260 74.45 9.09 -70.70
C ARG A 260 72.99 9.52 -70.91
N PRO A 261 72.32 9.45 -72.08
CA PRO A 261 70.89 9.85 -72.10
C PRO A 261 69.94 8.79 -71.53
N GLN A 262 70.27 7.49 -71.65
CA GLN A 262 69.30 6.42 -71.30
C GLN A 262 69.23 6.10 -69.79
N ALA A 263 70.35 6.22 -69.07
CA ALA A 263 70.38 5.99 -67.62
C ALA A 263 69.74 7.14 -66.82
N VAL A 264 69.81 8.39 -67.30
CA VAL A 264 69.22 9.55 -66.61
C VAL A 264 67.70 9.53 -66.70
N ASN A 265 67.13 9.15 -67.85
CA ASN A 265 65.68 9.00 -67.99
C ASN A 265 65.14 7.80 -67.20
N GLN A 266 65.84 6.66 -67.16
CA GLN A 266 65.44 5.55 -66.26
C GLN A 266 65.53 5.93 -64.78
N ALA A 267 66.58 6.66 -64.36
CA ALA A 267 66.71 7.14 -62.99
C ALA A 267 65.66 8.18 -62.60
N ALA A 268 65.25 9.06 -63.52
CA ALA A 268 64.17 10.03 -63.30
C ALA A 268 62.81 9.34 -63.16
N THR A 269 62.51 8.36 -64.02
CA THR A 269 61.28 7.57 -63.92
C THR A 269 61.25 6.71 -62.64
N MET A 270 62.37 6.13 -62.23
CA MET A 270 62.48 5.44 -60.94
C MET A 270 62.31 6.40 -59.76
N ARG A 271 62.87 7.62 -59.79
CA ARG A 271 62.62 8.62 -58.74
C ARG A 271 61.16 9.03 -58.66
N ASN A 272 60.49 9.22 -59.79
CA ASN A 272 59.07 9.58 -59.80
C ASN A 272 58.19 8.44 -59.29
N ASN A 273 58.50 7.19 -59.66
CA ASN A 273 57.81 6.02 -59.12
C ASN A 273 58.09 5.81 -57.62
N MET A 274 59.31 6.07 -57.15
CA MET A 274 59.64 6.00 -55.71
C MET A 274 58.98 7.13 -54.94
N ARG A 275 58.91 8.34 -55.49
CA ARG A 275 58.20 9.47 -54.89
C ARG A 275 56.70 9.18 -54.78
N LYS A 276 56.07 8.69 -55.86
CA LYS A 276 54.66 8.29 -55.82
C LYS A 276 54.39 7.18 -54.79
N LYS A 277 55.28 6.17 -54.69
CA LYS A 277 55.17 5.14 -53.64
C LYS A 277 55.35 5.71 -52.23
N LEU A 278 56.22 6.69 -52.05
CA LEU A 278 56.40 7.39 -50.78
C LEU A 278 55.15 8.18 -50.39
N ASP A 279 54.57 8.91 -51.35
CA ASP A 279 53.33 9.68 -51.14
C ASP A 279 52.14 8.74 -50.84
N ASP A 280 52.01 7.62 -51.56
CA ASP A 280 50.99 6.60 -51.30
C ASP A 280 51.16 5.96 -49.91
N LEU A 281 52.40 5.70 -49.47
CA LEU A 281 52.70 5.19 -48.13
C LEU A 281 52.43 6.23 -47.04
N GLN A 282 52.71 7.50 -47.30
CA GLN A 282 52.44 8.61 -46.38
C GLN A 282 50.93 8.77 -46.17
N TYR A 283 50.14 8.67 -47.25
CA TYR A 283 48.68 8.68 -47.17
C TYR A 283 48.14 7.47 -46.39
N GLN A 284 48.71 6.28 -46.58
CA GLN A 284 48.34 5.09 -45.80
C GLN A 284 48.70 5.23 -44.31
N LEU A 285 49.81 5.87 -43.99
CA LEU A 285 50.25 6.12 -42.61
C LEU A 285 49.33 7.13 -41.90
N GLU A 286 48.87 8.16 -42.61
CA GLU A 286 47.90 9.14 -42.10
C GLU A 286 46.53 8.48 -41.84
N TRP A 287 46.06 7.62 -42.75
CA TRP A 287 44.86 6.80 -42.55
C TRP A 287 44.99 5.76 -41.43
N ALA A 288 46.19 5.24 -41.17
CA ALA A 288 46.45 4.35 -40.05
C ALA A 288 46.46 5.14 -38.72
N SER A 289 47.07 6.33 -38.70
CA SER A 289 47.11 7.20 -37.52
C SER A 289 45.72 7.73 -37.13
N MET A 290 44.87 8.07 -38.10
CA MET A 290 43.46 8.40 -37.82
C MET A 290 42.70 7.23 -37.19
N ARG A 291 42.88 6.01 -37.71
CA ARG A 291 42.27 4.80 -37.13
C ARG A 291 42.79 4.48 -35.73
N GLU A 292 44.07 4.73 -35.47
CA GLU A 292 44.66 4.57 -34.14
C GLU A 292 44.10 5.59 -33.14
N ASN A 293 43.92 6.86 -33.56
CA ASN A 293 43.28 7.89 -32.74
C ASN A 293 41.80 7.60 -32.46
N ASP A 294 41.05 7.08 -33.44
CA ASP A 294 39.66 6.66 -33.24
C ASP A 294 39.57 5.49 -32.25
N LEU A 295 40.48 4.52 -32.35
CA LEU A 295 40.59 3.41 -31.40
C LEU A 295 41.01 3.89 -30.01
N ALA A 296 41.94 4.85 -29.92
CA ALA A 296 42.34 5.47 -28.65
C ALA A 296 41.16 6.23 -28.01
N ALA A 297 40.33 6.91 -28.80
CA ALA A 297 39.11 7.58 -28.32
C ALA A 297 38.03 6.58 -27.85
N VAL A 298 37.90 5.42 -28.50
CA VAL A 298 37.03 4.32 -28.04
C VAL A 298 37.56 3.71 -26.75
N LEU A 299 38.88 3.50 -26.64
CA LEU A 299 39.51 2.98 -25.43
C LEU A 299 39.37 3.96 -24.26
N LEU A 300 39.55 5.27 -24.48
CA LEU A 300 39.36 6.31 -23.47
C LEU A 300 37.90 6.37 -22.98
N ARG A 301 36.92 6.19 -23.88
CA ARG A 301 35.48 6.09 -23.53
C ARG A 301 35.13 4.80 -22.79
N SER A 302 35.83 3.69 -23.07
CA SER A 302 35.62 2.40 -22.39
C SER A 302 36.35 2.29 -21.03
N ALA A 303 37.46 3.00 -20.85
CA ALA A 303 38.21 3.07 -19.61
C ALA A 303 37.56 4.00 -18.57
N SER A 304 36.82 5.02 -19.02
CA SER A 304 36.04 5.90 -18.14
C SER A 304 34.65 5.35 -17.78
N SER A 305 34.24 4.20 -18.34
CA SER A 305 32.98 3.51 -18.02
C SER A 305 33.15 2.25 -17.14
N THR A 306 34.36 1.91 -16.71
CA THR A 306 34.64 0.69 -15.91
C THR A 306 34.96 0.94 -14.43
N THR A 307 34.86 2.19 -13.96
CA THR A 307 34.91 2.52 -12.53
C THR A 307 33.61 3.21 -12.08
N ASN A 308 32.47 2.55 -12.20
CA ASN A 308 31.32 2.76 -11.32
C ASN A 308 30.33 1.60 -11.45
N LYS A 309 30.06 0.96 -10.31
CA LYS A 309 29.23 -0.25 -10.17
C LYS A 309 27.85 -0.04 -10.82
N VAL A 310 27.51 -0.87 -11.81
CA VAL A 310 26.15 -0.96 -12.35
C VAL A 310 25.38 -2.09 -11.65
N PRO A 311 24.15 -1.85 -11.15
CA PRO A 311 23.25 -2.87 -10.62
C PRO A 311 22.76 -3.83 -11.71
N GLY A 312 22.82 -5.14 -11.44
CA GLY A 312 22.45 -6.19 -12.38
C GLY A 312 20.95 -6.31 -12.63
N LEU A 313 20.52 -6.14 -13.88
CA LEU A 313 19.25 -6.63 -14.38
C LEU A 313 19.42 -8.00 -15.04
N LYS A 314 18.65 -8.96 -14.54
CA LYS A 314 18.66 -10.39 -14.86
C LYS A 314 18.14 -10.62 -16.28
N ARG A 315 18.91 -11.36 -17.07
CA ARG A 315 18.49 -11.93 -18.36
C ARG A 315 17.68 -13.20 -18.07
N VAL A 316 16.40 -13.18 -18.44
CA VAL A 316 15.50 -14.34 -18.43
C VAL A 316 16.01 -15.35 -19.46
N LEU A 317 16.39 -16.55 -19.01
CA LEU A 317 16.49 -17.74 -19.85
C LEU A 317 15.80 -18.92 -19.15
N SER A 318 14.72 -19.32 -19.80
CA SER A 318 13.98 -20.58 -19.69
C SER A 318 14.87 -21.80 -19.49
N ARG A 319 14.65 -22.55 -18.40
CA ARG A 319 14.83 -24.01 -18.32
C ARG A 319 13.78 -24.63 -17.40
N MET A 320 13.12 -25.66 -17.92
CA MET A 320 12.06 -26.45 -17.28
C MET A 320 12.51 -27.05 -15.93
N PRO A 321 11.63 -27.19 -14.93
CA PRO A 321 11.93 -27.89 -13.69
C PRO A 321 11.66 -29.39 -13.85
N SER A 322 12.74 -30.19 -13.82
CA SER A 322 12.66 -31.64 -13.64
C SER A 322 12.34 -31.97 -12.19
N LYS A 323 11.37 -32.88 -12.02
CA LYS A 323 10.95 -33.53 -10.79
C LYS A 323 12.15 -34.16 -10.06
N THR A 324 12.31 -33.83 -8.78
CA THR A 324 12.90 -34.75 -7.81
C THR A 324 12.11 -34.68 -6.51
N VAL A 325 11.34 -35.74 -6.30
CA VAL A 325 10.67 -36.09 -5.04
C VAL A 325 11.75 -36.51 -4.06
N ILE A 326 11.85 -35.83 -2.92
CA ILE A 326 12.53 -36.35 -1.73
C ILE A 326 11.55 -36.29 -0.57
N THR A 327 10.95 -37.43 -0.33
CA THR A 327 10.16 -37.79 0.84
C THR A 327 11.06 -37.83 2.07
N ARG A 328 10.80 -37.00 3.09
CA ARG A 328 11.20 -37.24 4.49
C ARG A 328 10.22 -36.61 5.48
N LEU A 329 9.31 -37.43 5.99
CA LEU A 329 8.86 -37.51 7.38
C LEU A 329 8.78 -39.04 7.68
N PRO A 330 8.83 -39.54 8.93
CA PRO A 330 8.50 -38.91 10.22
C PRO A 330 9.62 -39.11 11.28
N ILE A 331 9.55 -38.53 12.49
CA ILE A 331 8.97 -39.14 13.71
C ILE A 331 9.01 -38.10 14.87
N PRO A 332 8.03 -38.15 15.80
CA PRO A 332 7.77 -37.19 16.88
C PRO A 332 8.37 -37.64 18.22
N GLU A 333 8.48 -36.73 19.20
CA GLU A 333 8.22 -36.88 20.66
C GLU A 333 8.04 -35.44 21.20
N ASP A 334 6.89 -35.08 21.80
CA ASP A 334 6.63 -35.03 23.26
C ASP A 334 7.75 -34.27 24.01
N ASP A 335 7.55 -33.31 24.91
CA ASP A 335 6.53 -33.11 25.93
C ASP A 335 6.95 -31.79 26.63
N VAL A 336 6.10 -30.78 26.83
CA VAL A 336 6.16 -29.88 28.02
C VAL A 336 4.80 -29.19 28.15
N ALA A 337 3.90 -29.84 28.89
CA ALA A 337 2.81 -29.17 29.58
C ALA A 337 3.20 -28.89 31.04
N ARG A 338 3.04 -27.61 31.39
CA ARG A 338 2.58 -27.06 32.68
C ARG A 338 3.51 -26.91 33.91
N PRO A 339 3.16 -25.90 34.76
CA PRO A 339 3.98 -25.39 35.86
C PRO A 339 3.58 -25.95 37.23
N ALA A 340 4.47 -25.81 38.21
CA ALA A 340 4.19 -25.78 39.64
C ALA A 340 5.18 -24.76 40.25
N GLY A 341 4.76 -23.74 41.00
CA GLY A 341 4.47 -23.82 42.45
C GLY A 341 5.77 -24.03 43.22
N SER A 342 6.24 -23.22 44.17
CA SER A 342 5.55 -22.45 45.21
C SER A 342 6.58 -21.75 46.11
N ALA A 343 6.18 -20.62 46.72
CA ALA A 343 6.61 -20.07 48.04
C ALA A 343 8.09 -19.62 48.19
N SER A 344 8.49 -18.62 48.99
CA SER A 344 7.87 -17.89 50.11
C SER A 344 8.70 -16.63 50.42
N ASP A 345 8.08 -15.71 51.16
CA ASP A 345 8.63 -14.78 52.15
C ASP A 345 9.12 -13.36 51.80
N ASN A 346 8.19 -12.43 52.06
CA ASN A 346 8.26 -11.40 53.11
C ASN A 346 9.42 -10.40 53.12
N SER A 347 9.11 -9.14 52.83
CA SER A 347 9.19 -8.09 53.87
C SER A 347 8.40 -6.84 53.46
N THR A 348 7.43 -6.53 54.31
CA THR A 348 6.62 -5.31 54.36
C THR A 348 7.43 -4.20 55.02
N ILE A 349 7.67 -3.08 54.34
CA ILE A 349 7.95 -1.79 54.97
C ILE A 349 7.16 -0.70 54.23
N GLU A 350 6.53 0.14 55.05
CA GLU A 350 5.55 1.16 54.76
C GLU A 350 6.02 2.26 53.80
N GLU A 351 5.17 2.63 52.84
CA GLU A 351 5.23 3.93 52.16
C GLU A 351 4.13 4.83 52.73
N GLY A 352 4.56 5.88 53.44
CA GLY A 352 3.76 7.01 53.84
C GLY A 352 4.23 8.28 53.14
N MET A 353 3.33 8.88 52.37
CA MET A 353 3.14 10.30 52.02
C MET A 353 4.38 11.13 51.63
N GLN A 354 4.24 11.86 50.50
CA GLN A 354 4.29 13.33 50.57
C GLN A 354 3.72 13.97 49.31
N ASP A 355 2.74 14.84 49.56
CA ASP A 355 2.25 15.87 48.66
C ASP A 355 2.56 17.23 49.31
N ALA A 356 2.75 18.24 48.46
CA ALA A 356 2.57 19.68 48.69
C ALA A 356 3.47 20.48 49.67
N ASN A 357 4.32 21.32 49.04
CA ASN A 357 4.24 22.79 49.01
C ASN A 357 4.77 23.69 50.17
N GLU A 358 5.48 24.73 49.71
CA GLU A 358 5.58 26.12 50.18
C GLU A 358 6.55 26.60 51.30
N LYS A 359 7.41 27.55 50.87
CA LYS A 359 7.94 28.78 51.54
C LYS A 359 8.82 28.57 52.80
N GLU A 360 9.87 29.33 53.08
CA GLU A 360 10.12 30.76 52.90
C GLU A 360 11.62 31.07 53.06
N ALA A 361 11.99 32.28 52.65
CA ALA A 361 13.31 32.89 52.63
C ALA A 361 13.91 33.21 54.00
N GLY A 362 15.25 33.28 54.07
CA GLY A 362 15.96 33.94 55.17
C GLY A 362 17.49 33.90 55.09
N GLN A 363 18.06 34.96 54.51
CA GLN A 363 19.33 35.67 54.86
C GLN A 363 20.57 34.87 55.34
N SER A 364 21.79 35.04 54.83
CA SER A 364 22.64 36.25 54.74
C SER A 364 23.96 35.80 54.06
N SER A 365 24.69 36.60 53.28
CA SER A 365 25.66 37.57 53.81
C SER A 365 26.31 38.34 52.66
N LYS A 366 26.45 39.66 52.85
CA LYS A 366 26.78 40.70 51.86
C LYS A 366 28.29 41.02 51.93
N LYS A 367 28.96 41.14 50.79
CA LYS A 367 30.35 41.59 50.66
C LYS A 367 30.44 43.13 50.80
N PHE A 368 31.36 43.61 51.62
CA PHE A 368 31.82 45.00 51.67
C PHE A 368 33.02 45.19 50.73
N LEU A 369 32.92 46.17 49.83
CA LEU A 369 34.02 46.78 49.07
C LEU A 369 34.52 47.99 49.86
N ARG A 370 35.83 48.14 50.02
CA ARG A 370 36.47 49.30 50.64
C ARG A 370 37.38 49.97 49.61
N SER A 371 36.95 51.14 49.15
CA SER A 371 37.78 52.14 48.46
C SER A 371 38.39 53.06 49.51
N SER A 372 39.67 53.39 49.37
CA SER A 372 40.33 54.48 50.11
C SER A 372 40.93 55.42 49.06
N GLN A 373 40.59 56.70 49.12
CA GLN A 373 41.22 57.77 48.36
C GLN A 373 41.56 58.92 49.32
N ASP A 374 42.68 59.56 48.98
CA ASP A 374 43.46 60.60 49.65
C ASP A 374 42.70 61.77 50.29
N GLU A 375 43.26 62.31 51.38
CA GLU A 375 43.39 63.76 51.58
C GLU A 375 44.79 64.08 52.13
N ARG A 376 45.46 65.05 51.48
CA ARG A 376 46.67 65.74 51.97
C ARG A 376 46.22 66.94 52.80
N GLU A 377 46.97 67.30 53.82
CA GLU A 377 47.21 68.72 54.15
C GLU A 377 48.59 68.92 54.79
N HIS A 378 49.21 70.02 54.37
CA HIS A 378 50.52 70.56 54.73
C HIS A 378 50.58 71.04 56.19
N LEU A 379 51.78 71.13 56.76
CA LEU A 379 52.31 72.38 57.34
C LEU A 379 53.80 72.24 57.71
N ASP A 380 54.61 73.10 57.10
CA ASP A 380 56.00 73.39 57.44
C ASP A 380 56.10 74.18 58.75
N THR A 381 57.13 73.92 59.56
CA THR A 381 57.66 74.94 60.50
C THR A 381 59.17 74.76 60.76
N SER A 382 59.95 75.58 60.06
CA SER A 382 60.97 76.53 60.57
C SER A 382 61.97 76.13 61.69
N LEU A 383 63.25 76.05 61.25
CA LEU A 383 64.49 76.69 61.75
C LEU A 383 65.04 76.50 63.18
N LYS A 384 66.37 76.22 63.18
CA LYS A 384 67.47 76.62 64.12
C LYS A 384 67.49 75.94 65.50
N GLU A 385 68.59 75.52 66.10
CA GLU A 385 70.05 75.80 66.03
C GLU A 385 70.80 74.47 66.30
N GLU A 386 71.91 74.19 65.60
CA GLU A 386 73.30 74.15 66.16
C GLU A 386 73.40 73.50 67.56
N ASP A 387 74.29 72.58 67.87
CA ASP A 387 75.39 71.85 67.23
C ASP A 387 75.71 70.74 68.27
N GLU A 388 76.59 69.79 67.97
CA GLU A 388 77.13 68.80 68.94
C GLU A 388 76.30 67.53 69.24
N SER A 389 75.91 66.74 68.23
CA SER A 389 75.59 65.30 68.46
C SER A 389 75.58 64.43 67.19
N GLN A 390 76.39 64.81 66.20
CA GLN A 390 76.32 64.24 64.85
C GLN A 390 76.78 62.77 64.75
N ASP A 391 77.60 62.27 65.67
CA ASP A 391 78.15 60.90 65.58
C ASP A 391 77.26 59.80 66.20
N THR A 392 76.39 60.11 67.17
CA THR A 392 75.48 59.11 67.77
C THR A 392 74.14 59.01 67.03
N LEU A 393 73.69 60.08 66.37
CA LEU A 393 72.53 60.06 65.48
C LEU A 393 72.81 59.25 64.20
N GLU A 394 74.02 59.30 63.66
CA GLU A 394 74.39 58.60 62.44
C GLU A 394 74.29 57.06 62.57
N ILE A 395 74.60 56.50 63.74
CA ILE A 395 74.53 55.05 63.99
C ILE A 395 73.07 54.59 64.15
N ASN A 396 72.22 55.41 64.78
CA ASN A 396 70.80 55.10 64.94
C ASN A 396 70.04 55.27 63.61
N GLU A 397 70.41 56.26 62.79
CA GLU A 397 69.84 56.50 61.47
C GLU A 397 70.20 55.39 60.48
N LYS A 398 71.45 54.89 60.50
CA LYS A 398 71.87 53.72 59.72
C LYS A 398 71.11 52.44 60.10
N ASN A 399 70.82 52.23 61.38
CA ASN A 399 70.00 51.09 61.83
C ASN A 399 68.52 51.24 61.48
N PHE A 400 67.97 52.46 61.56
CA PHE A 400 66.60 52.75 61.17
C PHE A 400 66.42 52.57 59.65
N GLU A 401 67.39 53.02 58.86
CA GLU A 401 67.40 52.85 57.41
C GLU A 401 67.57 51.37 57.01
N ALA A 402 68.40 50.62 57.73
CA ALA A 402 68.53 49.17 57.54
C ALA A 402 67.21 48.43 57.85
N TYR A 403 66.52 48.80 58.94
CA TYR A 403 65.22 48.23 59.30
C TYR A 403 64.13 48.57 58.26
N HIS A 404 64.09 49.82 57.78
CA HIS A 404 63.17 50.22 56.72
C HIS A 404 63.45 49.50 55.38
N LYS A 405 64.72 49.31 55.02
CA LYS A 405 65.11 48.49 53.85
C LYS A 405 64.67 47.05 54.01
N GLU A 406 64.79 46.48 55.21
CA GLU A 406 64.38 45.11 55.51
C GLU A 406 62.86 44.93 55.50
N VAL A 407 62.11 45.88 56.07
CA VAL A 407 60.63 45.90 56.00
C VAL A 407 60.16 46.09 54.56
N ALA A 408 60.80 46.98 53.78
CA ALA A 408 60.50 47.14 52.36
C ALA A 408 60.77 45.84 51.59
N ARG A 409 61.88 45.15 51.89
CA ARG A 409 62.22 43.84 51.31
C ARG A 409 61.16 42.79 51.64
N MET A 410 60.76 42.67 52.91
CA MET A 410 59.69 41.75 53.32
C MET A 410 58.34 42.10 52.66
N LEU A 411 57.98 43.38 52.54
CA LEU A 411 56.76 43.79 51.86
C LEU A 411 56.81 43.46 50.36
N THR A 412 57.96 43.61 49.70
CA THR A 412 58.13 43.18 48.32
C THR A 412 58.05 41.66 48.17
N GLU A 413 58.64 40.89 49.09
CA GLU A 413 58.59 39.43 49.08
C GLU A 413 57.16 38.90 49.33
N VAL A 414 56.42 39.52 50.25
CA VAL A 414 55.00 39.21 50.48
C VAL A 414 54.16 39.59 49.25
N LYS A 415 54.45 40.71 48.61
CA LYS A 415 53.74 41.14 47.38
C LYS A 415 54.02 40.19 46.23
N GLU A 416 55.29 39.81 46.01
CA GLU A 416 55.67 38.81 45.02
C GLU A 416 55.10 37.42 45.33
N GLY A 417 55.07 37.00 46.60
CA GLY A 417 54.47 35.75 47.04
C GLY A 417 52.98 35.70 46.74
N LYS A 418 52.26 36.79 47.05
CA LYS A 418 50.84 36.95 46.67
C LYS A 418 50.65 36.94 45.16
N ASP A 419 51.52 37.59 44.39
CA ASP A 419 51.43 37.62 42.93
C ASP A 419 51.74 36.24 42.31
N LYS A 420 52.69 35.47 42.87
CA LYS A 420 52.99 34.10 42.46
C LYS A 420 51.82 33.16 42.76
N ILE A 421 51.23 33.25 43.94
CA ILE A 421 50.03 32.48 44.32
C ILE A 421 48.84 32.87 43.41
N ALA A 422 48.61 34.15 43.17
CA ALA A 422 47.54 34.62 42.29
C ALA A 422 47.72 34.14 40.84
N LYS A 423 48.96 34.16 40.32
CA LYS A 423 49.30 33.61 39.00
C LYS A 423 49.10 32.09 38.94
N GLN A 424 49.49 31.36 39.98
CA GLN A 424 49.29 29.90 40.05
C GLN A 424 47.81 29.53 40.15
N GLN A 425 47.03 30.28 40.94
CA GLN A 425 45.58 30.12 41.06
C GLN A 425 44.89 30.39 39.72
N LYS A 426 45.29 31.45 39.00
CA LYS A 426 44.79 31.74 37.64
C LYS A 426 45.09 30.60 36.66
N ARG A 427 46.30 30.03 36.68
CA ARG A 427 46.65 28.88 35.83
C ARG A 427 45.81 27.64 36.16
N LYS A 428 45.64 27.29 37.44
CA LYS A 428 44.78 26.18 37.85
C LYS A 428 43.33 26.38 37.43
N ASN A 429 42.79 27.59 37.61
CA ASN A 429 41.45 27.93 37.16
C ASN A 429 41.32 27.78 35.64
N HIS A 430 42.30 28.27 34.87
CA HIS A 430 42.25 28.15 33.41
C HIS A 430 42.27 26.69 32.92
N VAL A 431 43.09 25.83 33.53
CA VAL A 431 43.10 24.39 33.23
C VAL A 431 41.78 23.70 33.58
N LEU A 432 41.17 24.06 34.73
CA LEU A 432 39.85 23.55 35.11
C LEU A 432 38.75 24.02 34.16
N THR A 433 38.80 25.28 33.72
CA THR A 433 37.87 25.83 32.72
C THR A 433 37.98 25.09 31.39
N ASN A 434 39.20 24.85 30.90
CA ASN A 434 39.42 24.11 29.65
C ASN A 434 38.89 22.66 29.74
N ARG A 435 39.15 21.96 30.85
CA ARG A 435 38.60 20.62 31.09
C ARG A 435 37.06 20.62 31.17
N LEU A 436 36.48 21.66 31.74
CA LEU A 436 35.03 21.81 31.82
C LEU A 436 34.43 22.04 30.42
N GLU A 437 35.06 22.86 29.59
CA GLU A 437 34.65 23.07 28.19
C GLU A 437 34.79 21.81 27.35
N GLU A 438 35.89 21.07 27.49
CA GLU A 438 36.09 19.79 26.79
C GLU A 438 35.04 18.75 27.20
N SER A 439 34.72 18.67 28.50
CA SER A 439 33.65 17.80 29.01
C SER A 439 32.27 18.21 28.48
N LYS A 440 31.97 19.52 28.41
CA LYS A 440 30.72 20.02 27.81
C LYS A 440 30.60 19.62 26.34
N LEU A 441 31.65 19.81 25.55
CA LEU A 441 31.68 19.42 24.14
C LEU A 441 31.52 17.90 23.97
N SER A 442 32.11 17.10 24.86
CA SER A 442 31.95 15.64 24.87
C SER A 442 30.51 15.23 25.19
N ILE A 443 29.88 15.87 26.18
CA ILE A 443 28.45 15.65 26.52
C ILE A 443 27.55 16.04 25.34
N GLU A 444 27.82 17.16 24.67
CA GLU A 444 27.06 17.58 23.48
C GLU A 444 27.20 16.56 22.33
N ALA A 445 28.40 16.06 22.07
CA ALA A 445 28.65 15.04 21.04
C ALA A 445 27.94 13.70 21.36
N LEU A 446 27.98 13.27 22.63
CA LEU A 446 27.29 12.06 23.08
C LEU A 446 25.77 12.23 22.97
N THR A 447 25.25 13.38 23.38
CA THR A 447 23.82 13.72 23.29
C THR A 447 23.35 13.73 21.83
N GLY A 448 24.16 14.29 20.92
CA GLY A 448 23.92 14.23 19.48
C GLY A 448 23.86 12.80 18.95
N SER A 449 24.78 11.95 19.40
CA SER A 449 24.84 10.53 19.00
C SER A 449 23.64 9.73 19.51
N VAL A 450 23.22 9.94 20.76
CA VAL A 450 22.03 9.32 21.35
C VAL A 450 20.77 9.75 20.60
N ASN A 451 20.65 11.03 20.27
CA ASN A 451 19.51 11.54 19.50
C ASN A 451 19.47 10.95 18.08
N ALA A 452 20.62 10.81 17.42
CA ALA A 452 20.71 10.15 16.11
C ALA A 452 20.29 8.68 16.18
N LEU A 453 20.72 7.96 17.22
CA LEU A 453 20.33 6.56 17.43
C LEU A 453 18.83 6.42 17.70
N LYS A 454 18.27 7.31 18.53
CA LYS A 454 16.83 7.36 18.84
C LYS A 454 15.99 7.61 17.58
N MET A 455 16.42 8.53 16.72
CA MET A 455 15.74 8.79 15.44
C MET A 455 15.78 7.57 14.51
N ARG A 456 16.91 6.86 14.47
CA ARG A 456 17.06 5.65 13.65
C ARG A 456 16.19 4.50 14.17
N LEU A 457 16.15 4.29 15.49
CA LEU A 457 15.27 3.30 16.11
C LEU A 457 13.78 3.58 15.83
N ASN A 458 13.38 4.86 15.90
CA ASN A 458 12.01 5.27 15.57
C ASN A 458 11.68 5.03 14.09
N GLN A 459 12.64 5.29 13.20
CA GLN A 459 12.49 5.04 11.77
C GLN A 459 12.38 3.53 11.47
N ASP A 460 13.21 2.70 12.10
CA ASP A 460 13.16 1.25 11.96
C ASP A 460 11.84 0.68 12.51
N SER A 461 11.34 1.23 13.63
CA SER A 461 10.04 0.85 14.21
C SER A 461 8.87 1.26 13.32
N ALA A 462 8.91 2.45 12.72
CA ALA A 462 7.91 2.90 11.76
C ALA A 462 7.92 2.03 10.49
N GLY A 463 9.11 1.69 9.97
CA GLY A 463 9.25 0.80 8.82
C GLY A 463 8.73 -0.62 9.10
N ALA A 464 8.96 -1.15 10.30
CA ALA A 464 8.38 -2.44 10.71
C ALA A 464 6.85 -2.39 10.80
N ALA A 465 6.28 -1.29 11.31
CA ALA A 465 4.84 -1.10 11.39
C ALA A 465 4.19 -0.96 9.99
N GLU A 466 4.79 -0.19 9.08
CA GLU A 466 4.31 -0.08 7.69
C GLU A 466 4.35 -1.44 6.98
N MET A 467 5.39 -2.25 7.20
CA MET A 467 5.50 -3.59 6.65
C MET A 467 4.42 -4.53 7.20
N MET A 468 4.12 -4.44 8.50
CA MET A 468 3.07 -5.23 9.14
C MET A 468 1.67 -4.82 8.64
N GLU A 469 1.42 -3.52 8.47
CA GLU A 469 0.15 -3.01 7.91
C GLU A 469 -0.03 -3.42 6.45
N ALA A 470 1.04 -3.35 5.64
CA ALA A 470 1.02 -3.85 4.27
C ALA A 470 0.73 -5.35 4.21
N MET A 471 1.32 -6.14 5.11
CA MET A 471 1.06 -7.57 5.21
C MET A 471 -0.38 -7.86 5.67
N MET A 472 -0.93 -7.11 6.63
CA MET A 472 -2.33 -7.24 7.05
C MET A 472 -3.29 -6.90 5.92
N ARG A 473 -3.07 -5.79 5.19
CA ARG A 473 -3.87 -5.47 4.00
C ARG A 473 -3.81 -6.58 2.95
N GLN A 474 -2.62 -7.12 2.70
CA GLN A 474 -2.47 -8.24 1.76
C GLN A 474 -3.20 -9.50 2.22
N ILE A 475 -3.20 -9.80 3.53
CA ILE A 475 -3.96 -10.91 4.10
C ILE A 475 -5.46 -10.68 3.93
N ASP A 476 -5.95 -9.48 4.21
CA ASP A 476 -7.38 -9.15 4.10
C ASP A 476 -7.85 -9.11 2.64
N ASP A 477 -7.04 -8.58 1.72
CA ASP A 477 -7.28 -8.68 0.27
C ASP A 477 -7.32 -10.16 -0.16
N GLY A 478 -6.36 -10.96 0.30
CA GLY A 478 -6.34 -12.40 0.02
C GLY A 478 -7.55 -13.15 0.58
N LYS A 479 -8.06 -12.78 1.76
CA LYS A 479 -9.30 -13.33 2.32
C LYS A 479 -10.51 -12.92 1.50
N ARG A 480 -10.59 -11.66 1.05
CA ARG A 480 -11.68 -11.18 0.19
C ARG A 480 -11.69 -11.92 -1.15
N ASP A 481 -10.54 -12.10 -1.78
CA ASP A 481 -10.41 -12.83 -3.04
C ASP A 481 -10.79 -14.31 -2.85
N GLN A 482 -10.35 -14.94 -1.75
CA GLN A 482 -10.74 -16.31 -1.43
C GLN A 482 -12.25 -16.44 -1.20
N GLN A 483 -12.84 -15.50 -0.45
CA GLN A 483 -14.28 -15.48 -0.20
C GLN A 483 -15.06 -15.32 -1.52
N TYR A 484 -14.61 -14.42 -2.40
CA TYR A 484 -15.19 -14.22 -3.71
C TYR A 484 -15.14 -15.51 -4.56
N GLU A 485 -14.01 -16.22 -4.58
CA GLU A 485 -13.92 -17.48 -5.31
C GLU A 485 -14.74 -18.61 -4.69
N ILE A 486 -14.85 -18.67 -3.36
CA ILE A 486 -15.74 -19.62 -2.68
C ILE A 486 -17.19 -19.34 -3.06
N GLU A 487 -17.65 -18.09 -2.97
CA GLU A 487 -19.02 -17.69 -3.32
C GLU A 487 -19.32 -17.95 -4.79
N ARG A 488 -18.40 -17.58 -5.69
CA ARG A 488 -18.50 -17.89 -7.13
C ARG A 488 -18.61 -19.39 -7.38
N SER A 489 -17.80 -20.20 -6.70
CA SER A 489 -17.85 -21.66 -6.80
C SER A 489 -19.19 -22.22 -6.30
N VAL A 490 -19.69 -21.73 -5.16
CA VAL A 490 -21.00 -22.12 -4.60
C VAL A 490 -22.14 -21.79 -5.55
N ILE A 491 -22.15 -20.58 -6.11
CA ILE A 491 -23.17 -20.16 -7.08
C ILE A 491 -23.12 -21.05 -8.32
N LEU A 492 -21.93 -21.26 -8.90
CA LEU A 492 -21.76 -22.08 -10.08
C LEU A 492 -22.17 -23.55 -9.82
N MET A 493 -21.75 -24.13 -8.70
CA MET A 493 -22.12 -25.48 -8.32
C MET A 493 -23.63 -25.63 -8.09
N THR A 494 -24.26 -24.64 -7.48
CA THR A 494 -25.72 -24.61 -7.28
C THR A 494 -26.45 -24.57 -8.61
N PHE A 495 -26.02 -23.71 -9.53
CA PHE A 495 -26.57 -23.63 -10.88
C PHE A 495 -26.40 -24.93 -11.65
N LEU A 496 -25.18 -25.48 -11.70
CA LEU A 496 -24.90 -26.76 -12.38
C LEU A 496 -25.70 -27.91 -11.78
N ARG A 497 -25.91 -27.92 -10.47
CA ARG A 497 -26.76 -28.90 -9.79
C ARG A 497 -28.22 -28.77 -10.22
N GLN A 498 -28.75 -27.55 -10.33
CA GLN A 498 -30.12 -27.31 -10.78
C GLN A 498 -30.33 -27.72 -12.24
N VAL A 499 -29.35 -27.42 -13.11
CA VAL A 499 -29.36 -27.90 -14.51
C VAL A 499 -29.31 -29.43 -14.55
N SER A 500 -28.40 -30.04 -13.80
CA SER A 500 -28.25 -31.49 -13.72
C SER A 500 -29.54 -32.16 -13.22
N GLN A 501 -30.17 -31.62 -12.19
CA GLN A 501 -31.44 -32.11 -11.66
C GLN A 501 -32.56 -32.00 -12.70
N SER A 502 -32.66 -30.88 -13.41
CA SER A 502 -33.67 -30.69 -14.47
C SER A 502 -33.47 -31.66 -15.65
N VAL A 503 -32.22 -31.95 -16.02
CA VAL A 503 -31.89 -32.97 -17.03
C VAL A 503 -32.20 -34.36 -16.50
N HIS A 504 -31.92 -34.62 -15.24
CA HIS A 504 -32.18 -35.91 -14.61
C HIS A 504 -33.68 -36.23 -14.55
N GLU A 505 -34.52 -35.25 -14.21
CA GLU A 505 -35.99 -35.39 -14.21
C GLU A 505 -36.55 -35.79 -15.59
N ILE A 506 -35.93 -35.30 -16.67
CA ILE A 506 -36.28 -35.72 -18.04
C ILE A 506 -35.78 -37.12 -18.32
N SER A 507 -34.55 -37.44 -17.87
CA SER A 507 -33.97 -38.77 -18.03
C SER A 507 -34.69 -39.86 -17.24
N ASP A 508 -35.38 -39.50 -16.15
CA ASP A 508 -36.16 -40.38 -15.27
C ASP A 508 -37.64 -40.48 -15.68
N ASN A 509 -38.06 -39.72 -16.69
CA ASN A 509 -39.42 -39.78 -17.20
C ASN A 509 -39.68 -41.15 -17.85
N LYS A 510 -40.41 -42.01 -17.14
CA LYS A 510 -40.73 -43.38 -17.57
C LYS A 510 -41.34 -43.45 -18.97
N ALA A 511 -42.13 -42.46 -19.39
CA ALA A 511 -42.71 -42.41 -20.73
C ALA A 511 -41.66 -42.19 -21.84
N LEU A 512 -40.50 -41.61 -21.49
CA LEU A 512 -39.36 -41.38 -22.37
C LEU A 512 -38.28 -42.47 -22.26
N ILE A 513 -38.39 -43.43 -21.34
CA ILE A 513 -37.39 -44.49 -21.13
C ILE A 513 -37.91 -45.84 -21.57
N LEU A 514 -39.18 -46.15 -21.27
CA LEU A 514 -39.74 -47.47 -21.52
C LEU A 514 -39.67 -47.86 -23.00
N ASP A 515 -39.39 -49.14 -23.24
CA ASP A 515 -39.35 -49.70 -24.58
C ASP A 515 -40.73 -49.62 -25.23
N LEU A 516 -40.73 -49.37 -26.54
CA LEU A 516 -41.97 -49.30 -27.31
C LEU A 516 -42.55 -50.71 -27.44
N GLU A 517 -43.71 -50.94 -26.82
CA GLU A 517 -44.45 -52.21 -26.92
C GLU A 517 -44.99 -52.43 -28.33
N LEU A 518 -44.18 -53.10 -29.14
CA LEU A 518 -44.53 -53.54 -30.49
C LEU A 518 -45.32 -54.84 -30.45
N ASP A 519 -46.40 -54.89 -31.23
CA ASP A 519 -47.15 -56.12 -31.44
C ASP A 519 -46.25 -57.09 -32.24
N VAL A 520 -45.85 -58.21 -31.62
CA VAL A 520 -45.03 -59.24 -32.29
C VAL A 520 -45.89 -59.92 -33.34
N VAL A 521 -45.50 -59.84 -34.62
CA VAL A 521 -46.12 -60.63 -35.68
C VAL A 521 -45.76 -62.11 -35.43
N PRO A 522 -46.73 -62.99 -35.17
CA PRO A 522 -46.43 -64.39 -34.90
C PRO A 522 -45.65 -65.01 -36.07
N PRO A 523 -44.60 -65.81 -35.80
CA PRO A 523 -43.94 -66.56 -36.87
C PRO A 523 -44.94 -67.53 -37.50
N ASP A 524 -44.87 -67.69 -38.83
CA ASP A 524 -45.70 -68.67 -39.54
C ASP A 524 -45.41 -70.08 -38.97
N ASP A 525 -46.45 -70.80 -38.53
CA ASP A 525 -46.30 -72.18 -38.05
C ASP A 525 -45.94 -73.09 -39.26
N PRO A 526 -44.76 -73.74 -39.25
CA PRO A 526 -44.35 -74.62 -40.35
C PRO A 526 -45.29 -75.83 -40.54
N ASN A 527 -46.14 -76.15 -39.56
CA ASN A 527 -47.07 -77.28 -39.61
C ASN A 527 -48.47 -76.95 -40.16
N GLU A 528 -48.79 -75.68 -40.46
CA GLU A 528 -50.08 -75.32 -41.09
C GLU A 528 -50.13 -75.65 -42.59
N ALA A 529 -48.98 -75.69 -43.27
CA ALA A 529 -48.92 -75.99 -44.71
C ALA A 529 -49.19 -77.47 -45.04
N SER A 530 -49.11 -78.36 -44.06
CA SER A 530 -49.20 -79.82 -44.22
C SER A 530 -50.59 -80.40 -43.91
N ARG A 531 -51.55 -79.60 -43.40
CA ARG A 531 -52.88 -80.11 -43.03
C ARG A 531 -53.95 -80.04 -44.14
N ASP A 532 -53.72 -79.29 -45.21
CA ASP A 532 -54.67 -79.13 -46.34
C ASP A 532 -54.10 -79.64 -47.69
N SER A 533 -53.59 -80.87 -47.71
CA SER A 533 -52.90 -81.45 -48.88
C SER A 533 -53.82 -81.99 -50.01
N GLU A 534 -55.05 -81.48 -50.16
CA GLU A 534 -55.98 -81.88 -51.25
C GLU A 534 -56.25 -80.76 -52.28
N GLY A 535 -55.54 -79.63 -52.19
CA GLY A 535 -55.59 -78.57 -53.19
C GLY A 535 -54.36 -78.61 -54.11
N GLY A 536 -54.56 -78.72 -55.43
CA GLY A 536 -53.47 -78.67 -56.43
C GLY A 536 -52.57 -77.42 -56.29
N MET A 537 -51.43 -77.40 -56.99
CA MET A 537 -50.35 -76.40 -56.85
C MET A 537 -50.82 -74.93 -56.78
N GLN A 538 -51.91 -74.58 -57.48
CA GLN A 538 -52.55 -73.26 -57.43
C GLN A 538 -53.21 -72.92 -56.08
N MET A 539 -53.85 -73.89 -55.41
CA MET A 539 -54.46 -73.70 -54.08
C MET A 539 -53.38 -73.47 -53.02
N MET A 540 -52.28 -74.23 -53.07
CA MET A 540 -51.13 -74.01 -52.19
C MET A 540 -50.49 -72.62 -52.41
N GLU A 541 -50.40 -72.15 -53.65
CA GLU A 541 -49.90 -70.81 -53.96
C GLU A 541 -50.85 -69.71 -53.45
N LEU A 542 -52.16 -69.89 -53.58
CA LEU A 542 -53.18 -68.95 -53.10
C LEU A 542 -53.21 -68.87 -51.58
N GLN A 543 -53.07 -70.00 -50.87
CA GLN A 543 -52.92 -70.02 -49.41
C GLN A 543 -51.62 -69.35 -48.95
N ARG A 544 -50.50 -69.55 -49.67
CA ARG A 544 -49.24 -68.84 -49.42
C ARG A 544 -49.43 -67.33 -49.59
N LYS A 545 -50.05 -66.88 -50.69
CA LYS A 545 -50.36 -65.45 -50.93
C LYS A 545 -51.30 -64.87 -49.87
N LYS A 546 -52.28 -65.64 -49.39
CA LYS A 546 -53.19 -65.23 -48.30
C LYS A 546 -52.44 -65.03 -46.98
N ARG A 547 -51.53 -65.94 -46.61
CA ARG A 547 -50.65 -65.80 -45.44
C ARG A 547 -49.71 -64.60 -45.57
N GLU A 548 -49.10 -64.46 -46.74
CA GLU A 548 -48.25 -63.31 -47.10
C GLU A 548 -48.97 -61.96 -46.93
N VAL A 549 -50.19 -61.84 -47.45
CA VAL A 549 -51.01 -60.61 -47.32
C VAL A 549 -51.38 -60.35 -45.86
N ARG A 550 -51.80 -61.38 -45.10
CA ARG A 550 -52.10 -61.23 -43.66
C ARG A 550 -50.88 -60.74 -42.88
N ARG A 551 -49.70 -61.30 -43.15
CA ARG A 551 -48.44 -60.88 -42.54
C ARG A 551 -48.09 -59.44 -42.90
N LYS A 552 -48.28 -59.03 -44.16
CA LYS A 552 -48.08 -57.63 -44.59
C LYS A 552 -49.02 -56.67 -43.87
N VAL A 553 -50.31 -57.00 -43.75
CA VAL A 553 -51.30 -56.17 -43.04
C VAL A 553 -50.96 -56.05 -41.54
N LEU A 554 -50.56 -57.15 -40.90
CA LEU A 554 -50.13 -57.12 -39.50
C LEU A 554 -48.86 -56.28 -39.30
N MET A 555 -47.88 -56.42 -40.21
CA MET A 555 -46.67 -55.60 -40.21
C MET A 555 -47.00 -54.12 -40.42
N GLU A 556 -47.87 -53.78 -41.37
CA GLU A 556 -48.29 -52.40 -41.63
C GLU A 556 -49.02 -51.79 -40.41
N LYS A 557 -49.88 -52.57 -39.74
CA LYS A 557 -50.52 -52.17 -38.49
C LYS A 557 -49.50 -51.94 -37.37
N ALA A 558 -48.52 -52.83 -37.21
CA ALA A 558 -47.45 -52.69 -36.23
C ALA A 558 -46.57 -51.46 -36.53
N MET A 559 -46.20 -51.23 -37.79
CA MET A 559 -45.44 -50.06 -38.23
C MET A 559 -46.19 -48.74 -38.02
N LYS A 560 -47.51 -48.73 -38.26
CA LYS A 560 -48.35 -47.55 -37.98
C LYS A 560 -48.44 -47.26 -36.48
N LYS A 561 -48.61 -48.29 -35.64
CA LYS A 561 -48.57 -48.17 -34.18
C LYS A 561 -47.21 -47.64 -33.70
N PHE A 562 -46.12 -48.19 -34.22
CA PHE A 562 -44.75 -47.73 -33.95
C PHE A 562 -44.57 -46.25 -34.31
N SER A 563 -44.98 -45.85 -35.51
CA SER A 563 -44.89 -44.47 -35.98
C SER A 563 -45.63 -43.49 -35.06
N ILE A 564 -46.84 -43.85 -34.61
CA ILE A 564 -47.62 -43.05 -33.65
C ILE A 564 -46.90 -42.96 -32.31
N MET A 565 -46.35 -44.07 -31.79
CA MET A 565 -45.63 -44.04 -30.51
C MET A 565 -44.35 -43.20 -30.58
N CYS A 566 -43.60 -43.28 -31.69
CA CYS A 566 -42.44 -42.42 -31.92
C CYS A 566 -42.83 -40.94 -32.00
N HIS A 567 -43.93 -40.62 -32.69
CA HIS A 567 -44.44 -39.25 -32.79
C HIS A 567 -44.84 -38.69 -31.42
N ASN A 568 -45.61 -39.44 -30.64
CA ASN A 568 -46.02 -39.03 -29.28
C ASN A 568 -44.81 -38.83 -28.35
N ARG A 569 -43.78 -39.67 -28.46
CA ARG A 569 -42.53 -39.53 -27.68
C ARG A 569 -41.76 -38.28 -28.10
N ALA A 570 -41.70 -37.97 -29.39
CA ALA A 570 -41.09 -36.74 -29.89
C ALA A 570 -41.84 -35.48 -29.43
N GLU A 571 -43.18 -35.49 -29.42
CA GLU A 571 -43.99 -34.39 -28.87
C GLU A 571 -43.73 -34.19 -27.37
N LEU A 572 -43.67 -35.29 -26.60
CA LEU A 572 -43.38 -35.23 -25.17
C LEU A 572 -41.99 -34.64 -24.88
N ILE A 573 -40.96 -35.04 -25.66
CA ILE A 573 -39.63 -34.42 -25.60
C ILE A 573 -39.72 -32.92 -25.92
N GLY A 574 -40.49 -32.54 -26.95
CA GLY A 574 -40.70 -31.14 -27.31
C GLY A 574 -41.29 -30.31 -26.16
N VAL A 575 -42.29 -30.86 -25.46
CA VAL A 575 -42.92 -30.21 -24.30
C VAL A 575 -41.92 -30.04 -23.14
N GLU A 576 -41.14 -31.08 -22.81
CA GLU A 576 -40.14 -31.01 -21.74
C GLU A 576 -38.99 -30.05 -22.08
N MET A 577 -38.52 -30.05 -23.33
CA MET A 577 -37.53 -29.07 -23.81
C MET A 577 -38.08 -27.64 -23.75
N GLN A 578 -39.36 -27.44 -24.05
CA GLN A 578 -39.98 -26.11 -23.97
C GLN A 578 -40.10 -25.62 -22.52
N LYS A 579 -40.47 -26.50 -21.58
CA LYS A 579 -40.47 -26.17 -20.14
C LYS A 579 -39.07 -25.76 -19.66
N MET A 580 -38.04 -26.51 -20.07
CA MET A 580 -36.66 -26.20 -19.74
C MET A 580 -36.24 -24.83 -20.31
N ARG A 581 -36.59 -24.54 -21.57
CA ARG A 581 -36.32 -23.25 -22.21
C ARG A 581 -36.96 -22.08 -21.44
N VAL A 582 -38.23 -22.20 -21.07
CA VAL A 582 -38.95 -21.17 -20.29
C VAL A 582 -38.31 -20.98 -18.91
N SER A 583 -37.84 -22.06 -18.27
CA SER A 583 -37.11 -21.98 -16.99
C SER A 583 -35.80 -21.21 -17.14
N PHE A 584 -35.03 -21.47 -18.21
CA PHE A 584 -33.80 -20.73 -18.50
C PHE A 584 -34.04 -19.26 -18.84
N GLU A 585 -35.09 -18.95 -19.59
CA GLU A 585 -35.48 -17.57 -19.89
C GLU A 585 -35.81 -16.79 -18.60
N ARG A 586 -36.56 -17.40 -17.67
CA ARG A 586 -36.82 -16.79 -16.35
C ARG A 586 -35.53 -16.55 -15.56
N MET A 587 -34.63 -17.54 -15.48
CA MET A 587 -33.35 -17.35 -14.78
C MET A 587 -32.49 -16.24 -15.42
N ARG A 588 -32.60 -16.06 -16.73
CA ARG A 588 -31.93 -14.96 -17.43
C ARG A 588 -32.54 -13.61 -17.05
N GLU A 589 -33.87 -13.49 -17.00
CA GLU A 589 -34.55 -12.27 -16.55
C GLU A 589 -34.20 -11.92 -15.09
N ASP A 590 -34.12 -12.92 -14.21
CA ASP A 590 -33.69 -12.74 -12.81
C ASP A 590 -32.24 -12.23 -12.73
N LEU A 591 -31.36 -12.73 -13.60
CA LEU A 591 -29.97 -12.28 -13.71
C LEU A 591 -29.88 -10.84 -14.20
N ASP A 592 -30.63 -10.47 -15.24
CA ASP A 592 -30.71 -9.10 -15.74
C ASP A 592 -31.24 -8.14 -14.64
N GLN A 593 -32.21 -8.55 -13.84
CA GLN A 593 -32.70 -7.77 -12.70
C GLN A 593 -31.64 -7.61 -11.61
N ALA A 594 -30.89 -8.67 -11.31
CA ALA A 594 -29.80 -8.61 -10.35
C ALA A 594 -28.67 -7.68 -10.80
N GLU A 595 -28.32 -7.69 -12.09
CA GLU A 595 -27.32 -6.78 -12.69
C GLU A 595 -27.77 -5.32 -12.56
N ASN A 596 -29.01 -5.01 -12.96
CA ASN A 596 -29.57 -3.66 -12.82
C ASN A 596 -29.58 -3.17 -11.36
N LYS A 597 -29.85 -4.08 -10.41
CA LYS A 597 -29.79 -3.76 -8.98
C LYS A 597 -28.36 -3.45 -8.53
N ILE A 598 -27.38 -4.24 -8.96
CA ILE A 598 -25.96 -4.00 -8.65
C ILE A 598 -25.52 -2.64 -9.19
N ASP A 599 -25.91 -2.28 -10.41
CA ASP A 599 -25.59 -0.98 -11.00
C ASP A 599 -26.23 0.19 -10.23
N SER A 600 -27.48 0.02 -9.81
CA SER A 600 -28.17 0.98 -8.93
C SER A 600 -27.46 1.14 -7.59
N ASP A 601 -27.08 0.03 -6.95
CA ASP A 601 -26.39 0.04 -5.66
C ASP A 601 -24.98 0.67 -5.80
N GLN A 602 -24.25 0.39 -6.89
CA GLN A 602 -22.98 1.05 -7.20
C GLN A 602 -23.14 2.57 -7.38
N LEU A 603 -24.19 3.02 -8.05
CA LEU A 603 -24.48 4.45 -8.20
C LEU A 603 -24.78 5.10 -6.84
N HIS A 604 -25.54 4.40 -5.98
CA HIS A 604 -25.82 4.86 -4.63
C HIS A 604 -24.55 4.96 -3.78
N ILE A 605 -23.67 3.96 -3.84
CA ILE A 605 -22.36 3.98 -3.17
C ILE A 605 -21.54 5.17 -3.63
N ARG A 606 -21.40 5.40 -4.94
CA ARG A 606 -20.66 6.58 -5.47
C ARG A 606 -21.26 7.90 -4.98
N THR A 607 -22.58 7.96 -4.82
CA THR A 607 -23.26 9.16 -4.28
C THR A 607 -22.90 9.38 -2.81
N LEU A 608 -22.96 8.33 -1.99
CA LEU A 608 -22.54 8.38 -0.59
C LEU A 608 -21.06 8.72 -0.44
N GLU A 609 -20.19 8.18 -1.29
CA GLU A 609 -18.76 8.52 -1.32
C GLU A 609 -18.54 10.02 -1.62
N ALA A 610 -19.31 10.58 -2.54
CA ALA A 610 -19.27 12.01 -2.83
C ALA A 610 -19.79 12.87 -1.67
N GLU A 611 -20.82 12.42 -0.94
CA GLU A 611 -21.30 13.09 0.28
C GLU A 611 -20.26 13.03 1.40
N ILE A 612 -19.63 11.88 1.62
CA ILE A 612 -18.53 11.72 2.58
C ILE A 612 -17.38 12.65 2.21
N ALA A 613 -17.01 12.75 0.94
CA ALA A 613 -15.97 13.67 0.49
C ALA A 613 -16.33 15.15 0.76
N LYS A 614 -17.58 15.55 0.52
CA LYS A 614 -18.07 16.90 0.86
C LYS A 614 -18.01 17.17 2.35
N LEU A 615 -18.44 16.23 3.18
CA LEU A 615 -18.39 16.34 4.64
C LEU A 615 -16.95 16.43 5.15
N ARG A 616 -16.03 15.63 4.60
CA ARG A 616 -14.59 15.72 4.93
C ARG A 616 -14.03 17.10 4.62
N LEU A 617 -14.36 17.66 3.45
CA LEU A 617 -13.94 19.00 3.08
C LEU A 617 -14.55 20.08 4.00
N ALA A 618 -15.82 19.95 4.38
CA ALA A 618 -16.46 20.84 5.35
C ALA A 618 -15.76 20.80 6.73
N VAL A 619 -15.43 19.59 7.22
CA VAL A 619 -14.68 19.41 8.47
C VAL A 619 -13.27 20.00 8.37
N GLU A 620 -12.57 19.83 7.25
CA GLU A 620 -11.27 20.47 7.02
C GLU A 620 -11.37 22.00 6.99
N MET A 621 -12.42 22.55 6.36
CA MET A 621 -12.68 23.99 6.35
C MET A 621 -12.98 24.52 7.76
N GLU A 622 -13.81 23.83 8.55
CA GLU A 622 -14.10 24.19 9.94
C GLU A 622 -12.84 24.10 10.81
N LYS A 623 -12.04 23.04 10.67
CA LYS A 623 -10.76 22.90 11.39
C LYS A 623 -9.79 24.05 11.06
N ASN A 624 -9.75 24.46 9.79
CA ASN A 624 -8.95 25.61 9.36
C ASN A 624 -9.50 26.93 9.89
N ALA A 625 -10.83 27.08 9.99
CA ALA A 625 -11.46 28.27 10.58
C ALA A 625 -11.20 28.35 12.09
N LEU A 626 -11.34 27.24 12.82
CA LEU A 626 -11.00 27.10 14.23
C LEU A 626 -9.53 27.42 14.48
N GLY A 627 -8.62 26.85 13.69
CA GLY A 627 -7.18 27.13 13.81
C GLY A 627 -6.80 28.59 13.47
N LYS A 628 -7.61 29.31 12.67
CA LYS A 628 -7.45 30.77 12.49
C LYS A 628 -7.98 31.53 13.70
N PHE A 629 -9.14 31.14 14.23
CA PHE A 629 -9.76 31.78 15.40
C PHE A 629 -8.87 31.62 16.64
N GLU A 630 -8.31 30.44 16.86
CA GLU A 630 -7.40 30.13 17.96
C GLU A 630 -6.10 30.95 17.86
N ARG A 631 -5.50 31.07 16.67
CA ARG A 631 -4.35 31.97 16.45
C ARG A 631 -4.68 33.44 16.75
N THR A 632 -5.86 33.90 16.35
CA THR A 632 -6.31 35.28 16.60
C THR A 632 -6.55 35.52 18.09
N LEU A 633 -7.10 34.53 18.80
CA LEU A 633 -7.32 34.56 20.24
C LEU A 633 -6.00 34.59 21.01
N VAL A 634 -5.04 33.74 20.66
CA VAL A 634 -3.69 33.73 21.25
C VAL A 634 -3.01 35.07 21.02
N GLN A 635 -3.08 35.63 19.81
CA GLN A 635 -2.51 36.95 19.52
C GLN A 635 -3.16 38.07 20.35
N SER A 636 -4.48 38.00 20.55
CA SER A 636 -5.24 38.95 21.37
C SER A 636 -4.89 38.85 22.86
N GLN A 637 -4.68 37.63 23.37
CA GLN A 637 -4.22 37.41 24.75
C GLN A 637 -2.81 37.95 24.95
N THR A 638 -1.88 37.70 24.02
CA THR A 638 -0.51 38.23 24.08
C THR A 638 -0.48 39.77 24.05
N MET A 639 -1.35 40.40 23.26
CA MET A 639 -1.49 41.87 23.27
C MET A 639 -2.00 42.39 24.61
N ARG A 640 -2.94 41.69 25.26
CA ARG A 640 -3.42 42.06 26.60
C ARG A 640 -2.31 41.90 27.66
N THR A 641 -1.58 40.79 27.67
CA THR A 641 -0.49 40.59 28.64
C THR A 641 0.62 41.63 28.49
N ASN A 642 0.92 42.04 27.27
CA ASN A 642 1.89 43.11 27.01
C ASN A 642 1.38 44.47 27.51
N SER A 643 0.08 44.77 27.37
CA SER A 643 -0.52 45.99 27.92
C SER A 643 -0.52 46.01 29.47
N THR A 644 -0.76 44.87 30.11
CA THR A 644 -0.72 44.76 31.58
C THR A 644 0.70 44.88 32.11
N SER A 645 1.69 44.33 31.40
CA SER A 645 3.11 44.49 31.72
C SER A 645 3.56 45.95 31.60
N ALA A 646 3.11 46.68 30.57
CA ALA A 646 3.41 48.10 30.40
C ALA A 646 2.80 48.96 31.53
N ASN A 647 1.55 48.68 31.92
CA ASN A 647 0.89 49.39 33.01
C ASN A 647 1.55 49.12 34.38
N ASN A 648 1.99 47.88 34.63
CA ASN A 648 2.74 47.55 35.84
C ASN A 648 4.12 48.21 35.88
N GLY A 649 4.78 48.36 34.72
CA GLY A 649 6.05 49.11 34.59
C GLY A 649 5.89 50.60 34.91
N ILE A 650 4.78 51.22 34.48
CA ILE A 650 4.46 52.62 34.79
C ILE A 650 4.16 52.79 36.29
N LEU A 651 3.44 51.84 36.90
CA LEU A 651 3.19 51.87 38.35
C LEU A 651 4.48 51.75 39.17
N LEU A 652 5.41 50.89 38.75
CA LEU A 652 6.71 50.75 39.41
C LEU A 652 7.54 52.04 39.30
N LEU A 653 7.50 52.70 38.15
CA LEU A 653 8.18 53.98 37.91
C LEU A 653 7.60 55.11 38.77
N MET A 654 6.28 55.15 38.99
CA MET A 654 5.68 56.11 39.91
C MET A 654 6.09 55.85 41.37
N CYS A 655 6.09 54.59 41.82
CA CYS A 655 6.54 54.24 43.18
C CYS A 655 8.02 54.57 43.43
N CYS A 656 8.88 54.43 42.40
CA CYS A 656 10.30 54.82 42.50
C CYS A 656 10.51 56.34 42.52
N LEU A 657 9.60 57.12 41.91
CA LEU A 657 9.66 58.59 41.95
C LEU A 657 9.15 59.16 43.29
N GLU A 658 8.17 58.50 43.92
CA GLU A 658 7.69 58.87 45.26
C GLU A 658 8.68 58.57 46.39
N THR A 659 9.55 57.58 46.22
CA THR A 659 10.56 57.21 47.23
C THR A 659 11.85 58.04 47.14
N ASN A 660 12.12 58.71 46.03
CA ASN A 660 13.26 59.63 45.87
C ASN A 660 12.97 61.08 46.32
N ASN A 661 11.73 61.39 46.72
CA ASN A 661 11.29 62.71 47.18
C ASN A 661 10.98 62.75 48.69
N ARG A 662 11.41 61.74 49.45
CA ARG A 662 11.48 61.75 50.92
C ARG A 662 12.92 61.50 51.35
#